data_AF-A0AA52ANB4-F1
#
_entry.id   AF-A0AA52ANB4-F1
#
_cell.length_a   1.000
_cell.length_b   1.000
_cell.length_c   1.000
_cell.angle_alpha   90.00
_cell.angle_beta   90.00
_cell.angle_gamma   90.00
#
_symmetry.space_group_name_H-M   'P 1'
#
loop_
_entity.id
_entity.type
_entity.pdbx_description
1 polymer ?
#
loop_
_entity_poly.entity_id
_entity_poly.type
_entity_poly.pdbx_seq_one_letter_code
_entity_poly.pdbx_strand_id
1 'polypeptide(L)'
;MFSALGAALHARRRISLLLAVLAAALAAVFGGTVDSRLTNGLSDYDDPGGANVAARRIIQQATGVDAQQGYAILVRTDAPIDPKAAPPAPVAAAVALLRGRPEIKQVVDYSSASNPALISKDAHSTIVLGTVGAMKEKATVDAEADLQKAIAGNPELKGRAWLGGSTPGHVQVAEVSNEDLAKAESLALPFILILLVLVFRGVVAALVPLVGAVVTLLLTLAGLRIATEFMDVSTGALNLAFALGLGLAVDFGLLIVSRYREELAVHGPGAEAVRRTVASAGRTVFFSSMTVAAALAAIVVFPHPYIRSMGLAGVITVVSAALFALLGLPALLAVLGRRVNSLAPRRWQRNRTAGEAAGDRWHRIAHAVMRRPAVVAVAATGVLLLVAAPVVGLKFTGADASTLPASTSAGKVSRALDSDFAKPPASPLQIVLDTTNGDQLTSYARQIGTVPGVESVGTPFRLDDRHWEVDAVLGGAPLGTVAKDAAVRVQDVKAPVRARFTGVTADFLAQKSSIGAKVPAAAAVLAVVTLLLLFAFSGSVILPFKALVMNTLSTGAALGFLVWVFQHGNLGFTAQNGIEATTPVLVFALAFGLSTDYNVFLLGRIKEGKGAGLDDREAVAEGLARTGPIVTSAAALFCLAVGALALSRLVFVQELGLGTAFAVLIDATLVRALLVPSLMALLGSTNWWAPGPLRRLHTALRLDRMEPPEPKTEPATPSATAPQESTAVTAP
;
A
#
# COMPACT_ATOMS: atom_id res chain seq x y z
N MET A 1 -23.20 3.60 -24.16
CA MET A 1 -21.75 3.93 -24.23
C MET A 1 -20.88 2.68 -24.39
N PHE A 2 -20.79 1.79 -23.39
CA PHE A 2 -19.92 0.60 -23.42
C PHE A 2 -20.14 -0.35 -24.61
N SER A 3 -21.40 -0.56 -25.03
CA SER A 3 -21.70 -1.31 -26.25
C SER A 3 -21.10 -0.65 -27.51
N ALA A 4 -21.15 0.67 -27.62
CA ALA A 4 -20.56 1.39 -28.76
C ALA A 4 -19.02 1.31 -28.73
N LEU A 5 -18.43 1.40 -27.54
CA LEU A 5 -16.99 1.20 -27.34
C LEU A 5 -16.56 -0.20 -27.80
N GLY A 6 -17.27 -1.26 -27.38
CA GLY A 6 -16.97 -2.63 -27.80
C GLY A 6 -17.06 -2.84 -29.32
N ALA A 7 -18.08 -2.25 -29.97
CA ALA A 7 -18.21 -2.29 -31.42
C ALA A 7 -17.06 -1.57 -32.15
N ALA A 8 -16.70 -0.37 -31.67
CA ALA A 8 -15.59 0.41 -32.22
C ALA A 8 -14.24 -0.29 -32.05
N LEU A 9 -13.98 -0.86 -30.87
CA LEU A 9 -12.77 -1.62 -30.58
C LEU A 9 -12.68 -2.87 -31.47
N HIS A 10 -13.77 -3.55 -31.76
CA HIS A 10 -13.72 -4.69 -32.69
C HIS A 10 -13.44 -4.26 -34.13
N ALA A 11 -14.13 -3.20 -34.60
CA ALA A 11 -13.97 -2.66 -35.95
C ALA A 11 -12.53 -2.19 -36.21
N ARG A 12 -11.92 -1.52 -35.22
CA ARG A 12 -10.55 -0.95 -35.31
C ARG A 12 -9.51 -1.73 -34.52
N ARG A 13 -9.76 -3.01 -34.20
CA ARG A 13 -8.95 -3.83 -33.26
C ARG A 13 -7.44 -3.79 -33.50
N ARG A 14 -6.99 -3.80 -34.76
CA ARG A 14 -5.55 -3.74 -35.09
C ARG A 14 -4.95 -2.37 -34.77
N ILE A 15 -5.67 -1.29 -35.07
CA ILE A 15 -5.24 0.08 -34.78
C ILE A 15 -5.24 0.31 -33.27
N SER A 16 -6.30 -0.11 -32.57
CA SER A 16 -6.37 -0.01 -31.11
C SER A 16 -5.23 -0.77 -30.42
N LEU A 17 -4.89 -1.97 -30.90
CA LEU A 17 -3.76 -2.74 -30.38
C LEU A 17 -2.41 -2.08 -30.70
N LEU A 18 -2.22 -1.57 -31.92
CA LEU A 18 -1.01 -0.82 -32.30
C LEU A 18 -0.83 0.43 -31.43
N LEU A 19 -1.91 1.17 -31.16
CA LEU A 19 -1.88 2.33 -30.26
C LEU A 19 -1.54 1.93 -28.83
N ALA A 20 -2.08 0.82 -28.33
CA ALA A 20 -1.74 0.32 -27.00
C ALA A 20 -0.27 -0.09 -26.90
N VAL A 21 0.28 -0.77 -27.92
CA VAL A 21 1.70 -1.13 -28.00
C VAL A 21 2.58 0.10 -28.11
N LEU A 22 2.21 1.07 -28.95
CA LEU A 22 2.94 2.34 -29.08
C LEU A 22 2.94 3.12 -27.76
N ALA A 23 1.79 3.22 -27.09
CA ALA A 23 1.69 3.86 -25.78
C ALA A 23 2.58 3.15 -24.74
N ALA A 24 2.58 1.81 -24.71
CA ALA A 24 3.45 1.03 -23.83
C ALA A 24 4.94 1.25 -24.13
N ALA A 25 5.33 1.29 -25.41
CA ALA A 25 6.71 1.55 -25.82
C ALA A 25 7.18 2.95 -25.44
N LEU A 26 6.35 3.98 -25.70
CA LEU A 26 6.63 5.35 -25.27
C LEU A 26 6.71 5.45 -23.74
N ALA A 27 5.80 4.77 -23.04
CA ALA A 27 5.78 4.73 -21.59
C ALA A 27 7.02 4.03 -21.01
N ALA A 28 7.54 2.98 -21.66
CA ALA A 28 8.78 2.33 -21.25
C ALA A 28 9.99 3.26 -21.38
N VAL A 29 10.12 3.97 -22.51
CA VAL A 29 11.25 4.89 -22.74
C VAL A 29 11.19 6.09 -21.77
N PHE A 30 10.01 6.70 -21.62
CA PHE A 30 9.84 7.86 -20.76
C PHE A 30 9.87 7.49 -19.28
N GLY A 31 9.07 6.49 -18.89
CA GLY A 31 8.92 6.01 -17.52
C GLY A 31 10.17 5.30 -16.97
N GLY A 32 11.02 4.72 -17.82
CA GLY A 32 12.29 4.11 -17.40
C GLY A 32 13.27 5.07 -16.71
N THR A 33 13.03 6.38 -16.81
CA THR A 33 13.85 7.41 -16.12
C THR A 33 13.33 7.80 -14.73
N VAL A 34 12.19 7.24 -14.30
CA VAL A 34 11.52 7.64 -13.05
C VAL A 34 12.37 7.41 -11.81
N ASP A 35 13.09 6.27 -11.75
CA ASP A 35 13.88 5.86 -10.58
C ASP A 35 14.89 6.96 -10.16
N SER A 36 15.52 7.62 -11.13
CA SER A 36 16.48 8.70 -10.90
C SER A 36 15.87 10.02 -10.38
N ARG A 37 14.54 10.12 -10.31
CA ARG A 37 13.78 11.33 -9.95
C ARG A 37 12.97 11.16 -8.66
N LEU A 38 12.91 9.95 -8.12
CA LEU A 38 12.18 9.69 -6.89
C LEU A 38 12.95 10.22 -5.69
N THR A 39 12.21 10.70 -4.71
CA THR A 39 12.74 11.08 -3.41
C THR A 39 12.70 9.90 -2.47
N ASN A 40 13.50 9.94 -1.42
CA ASN A 40 13.33 9.01 -0.31
C ASN A 40 13.46 9.65 1.06
N GLY A 41 13.94 10.90 1.16
CA GLY A 41 14.33 11.52 2.42
C GLY A 41 13.35 11.37 3.58
N LEU A 42 13.91 11.37 4.79
CA LEU A 42 13.16 11.34 6.07
C LEU A 42 12.08 12.42 6.16
N SER A 43 12.24 13.54 5.44
CA SER A 43 11.24 14.59 5.29
C SER A 43 9.93 14.15 4.63
N ASP A 44 9.93 13.04 3.88
CA ASP A 44 8.73 12.52 3.22
C ASP A 44 7.68 12.05 4.23
N TYR A 45 8.12 11.74 5.46
CA TYR A 45 7.27 11.31 6.57
C TYR A 45 6.73 12.47 7.40
N ASP A 46 7.17 13.71 7.17
CA ASP A 46 6.76 14.88 7.93
C ASP A 46 5.57 15.63 7.32
N ASP A 47 4.88 16.42 8.13
CA ASP A 47 3.96 17.45 7.65
C ASP A 47 4.76 18.69 7.26
N PRO A 48 4.84 19.09 5.96
CA PRO A 48 5.65 20.24 5.55
C PRO A 48 5.23 21.56 6.20
N GLY A 49 3.99 21.66 6.67
CA GLY A 49 3.46 22.80 7.43
C GLY A 49 3.70 22.74 8.94
N GLY A 50 4.30 21.66 9.44
CA GLY A 50 4.52 21.39 10.85
C GLY A 50 5.54 22.33 11.52
N ALA A 51 5.33 22.59 12.81
CA ALA A 51 6.24 23.42 13.61
C ALA A 51 7.62 22.79 13.79
N ASN A 52 7.69 21.46 13.81
CA ASN A 52 8.94 20.70 13.89
C ASN A 52 9.79 20.88 12.62
N VAL A 53 9.18 20.79 11.43
CA VAL A 53 9.86 21.07 10.15
C VAL A 53 10.35 22.51 10.09
N ALA A 54 9.58 23.47 10.62
CA ALA A 54 10.01 24.86 10.71
C ALA A 54 11.21 25.03 11.66
N ALA A 55 11.24 24.35 12.80
CA ALA A 55 12.39 24.35 13.72
C ALA A 55 13.65 23.80 13.03
N ARG A 56 13.55 22.67 12.32
CA ARG A 56 14.70 22.11 11.57
C ARG A 56 15.20 23.08 10.49
N ARG A 57 14.31 23.74 9.76
CA ARG A 57 14.69 24.75 8.77
C ARG A 57 15.45 25.92 9.39
N ILE A 58 15.04 26.38 10.58
CA ILE A 58 15.76 27.43 11.32
C ILE A 58 17.17 26.95 11.70
N ILE A 59 17.27 25.78 12.32
CA ILE A 59 18.56 25.18 12.70
C ILE A 59 19.47 25.03 11.48
N GLN A 60 18.94 24.51 10.37
CA GLN A 60 19.68 24.28 9.14
C GLN A 60 20.16 25.58 8.48
N GLN A 61 19.33 26.62 8.47
CA GLN A 61 19.71 27.94 7.93
C GLN A 61 20.78 28.63 8.78
N ALA A 62 20.71 28.48 10.11
CA ALA A 62 21.65 29.09 11.03
C ALA A 62 23.02 28.37 11.07
N THR A 63 23.00 27.03 11.04
CA THR A 63 24.21 26.21 11.26
C THR A 63 24.80 25.61 9.99
N GLY A 64 24.02 25.54 8.90
CA GLY A 64 24.37 24.79 7.69
C GLY A 64 24.35 23.26 7.86
N VAL A 65 23.91 22.76 9.02
CA VAL A 65 23.79 21.34 9.35
C VAL A 65 22.37 20.87 9.09
N ASP A 66 22.21 19.67 8.52
CA ASP A 66 20.90 19.03 8.44
C ASP A 66 20.69 18.14 9.67
N ALA A 67 19.74 18.51 10.53
CA ALA A 67 19.45 17.80 11.77
C ALA A 67 18.87 16.38 11.55
N GLN A 68 18.44 16.03 10.33
CA GLN A 68 17.98 14.68 9.99
C GLN A 68 19.08 13.81 9.37
N GLN A 69 20.22 14.40 8.97
CA GLN A 69 21.32 13.69 8.34
C GLN A 69 22.53 13.56 9.26
N GLY A 70 23.17 12.39 9.21
CA GLY A 70 24.28 12.07 10.08
C GLY A 70 24.92 10.75 9.71
N TYR A 71 26.24 10.70 9.81
CA TYR A 71 27.01 9.47 9.75
C TYR A 71 27.42 9.04 11.16
N ALA A 72 27.37 7.74 11.40
CA ALA A 72 27.93 7.09 12.57
C ALA A 72 28.80 5.93 12.08
N ILE A 73 30.11 6.00 12.31
CA ILE A 73 31.02 4.89 12.03
C ILE A 73 31.27 4.15 13.34
N LEU A 74 30.78 2.91 13.43
CA LEU A 74 31.18 1.98 14.49
C LEU A 74 32.57 1.46 14.17
N VAL A 75 33.52 1.62 15.08
CA VAL A 75 34.90 1.15 14.93
C VAL A 75 35.22 0.18 16.06
N ARG A 76 35.70 -1.02 15.72
CA ARG A 76 36.20 -2.02 16.66
C ARG A 76 37.73 -1.98 16.78
N THR A 77 38.22 -2.18 17.99
CA THR A 77 39.65 -2.16 18.32
C THR A 77 40.07 -3.43 19.05
N ASP A 78 41.29 -3.91 18.74
CA ASP A 78 41.85 -5.11 19.38
C ASP A 78 42.19 -4.85 20.86
N ALA A 79 42.63 -3.63 21.18
CA ALA A 79 42.90 -3.17 22.54
C ALA A 79 41.72 -2.37 23.12
N PRO A 80 41.53 -2.38 24.45
CA PRO A 80 40.53 -1.55 25.11
C PRO A 80 40.84 -0.07 24.92
N ILE A 81 39.79 0.72 24.71
CA ILE A 81 39.85 2.15 24.48
C ILE A 81 39.92 2.88 25.82
N ASP A 82 41.00 3.63 26.02
CA ASP A 82 41.11 4.57 27.14
C ASP A 82 40.63 5.97 26.69
N PRO A 83 39.58 6.54 27.31
CA PRO A 83 39.05 7.87 26.97
C PRO A 83 40.09 9.00 27.05
N LYS A 84 41.18 8.80 27.79
CA LYS A 84 42.23 9.80 28.02
C LYS A 84 43.47 9.58 27.14
N ALA A 85 43.56 8.44 26.46
CA ALA A 85 44.67 8.12 25.58
C ALA A 85 44.44 8.63 24.15
N ALA A 86 45.50 8.59 23.34
CA ALA A 86 45.38 8.92 21.92
C ALA A 86 44.49 7.91 21.17
N PRO A 87 43.70 8.35 20.18
CA PRO A 87 42.88 7.46 19.36
C PRO A 87 43.69 6.32 18.72
N PRO A 88 43.26 5.06 18.88
CA PRO A 88 43.83 3.93 18.15
C PRO A 88 43.83 4.17 16.63
N ALA A 89 44.75 3.55 15.89
CA ALA A 89 44.89 3.74 14.44
C ALA A 89 43.57 3.57 13.65
N PRO A 90 42.69 2.58 13.93
CA PRO A 90 41.39 2.47 13.28
C PRO A 90 40.46 3.66 13.55
N VAL A 91 40.48 4.22 14.76
CA VAL A 91 39.65 5.37 15.12
C VAL A 91 40.17 6.64 14.44
N ALA A 92 41.49 6.84 14.46
CA ALA A 92 42.12 7.97 13.77
C ALA A 92 41.86 7.90 12.25
N ALA A 93 41.91 6.71 11.65
CA ALA A 93 41.57 6.50 10.24
C ALA A 93 40.11 6.84 9.93
N ALA A 94 39.15 6.45 10.79
CA ALA A 94 37.74 6.78 10.63
C ALA A 94 37.48 8.29 10.75
N VAL A 95 38.13 8.96 11.72
CA VAL A 95 38.05 10.42 11.89
C VAL A 95 38.64 11.15 10.68
N ALA A 96 39.81 10.74 10.20
CA ALA A 96 40.44 11.31 9.01
C ALA A 96 39.57 11.12 7.77
N LEU A 97 38.94 9.95 7.63
CA LEU A 97 38.05 9.65 6.53
C LEU A 97 36.84 10.58 6.51
N LEU A 98 36.17 10.81 7.65
CA LEU A 98 35.03 11.74 7.72
C LEU A 98 35.46 13.20 7.52
N ARG A 99 36.58 13.63 8.11
CA ARG A 99 37.08 15.01 7.95
C ARG A 99 37.49 15.34 6.51
N GLY A 100 37.89 14.34 5.73
CA GLY A 100 38.25 14.50 4.32
C GLY A 100 37.07 14.70 3.37
N ARG A 101 35.83 14.65 3.87
CA ARG A 101 34.61 14.70 3.04
C ARG A 101 34.01 16.11 3.00
N PRO A 102 33.69 16.66 1.81
CA PRO A 102 33.15 18.02 1.68
C PRO A 102 31.77 18.21 2.32
N GLU A 103 30.99 17.14 2.45
CA GLU A 103 29.66 17.15 3.04
C GLU A 103 29.67 17.19 4.57
N ILE A 104 30.80 16.89 5.22
CA ILE A 104 30.91 16.82 6.67
C ILE A 104 31.23 18.20 7.24
N LYS A 105 30.40 18.65 8.18
CA LYS A 105 30.55 19.94 8.87
C LYS A 105 31.29 19.79 10.20
N GLN A 106 31.03 18.70 10.90
CA GLN A 106 31.63 18.43 12.20
C GLN A 106 31.87 16.93 12.36
N VAL A 107 32.96 16.59 13.03
CA VAL A 107 33.27 15.20 13.41
C VAL A 107 33.45 15.16 14.93
N VAL A 108 32.73 14.27 15.59
CA VAL A 108 32.79 14.04 17.03
C VAL A 108 33.17 12.59 17.27
N ASP A 109 34.20 12.39 18.08
CA ASP A 109 34.62 11.09 18.61
C ASP A 109 34.67 11.15 20.15
N TYR A 110 35.09 10.07 20.79
CA TYR A 110 35.20 10.03 22.25
C TYR A 110 36.22 11.05 22.80
N SER A 111 37.24 11.44 22.00
CA SER A 111 38.31 12.35 22.42
C SER A 111 37.91 13.83 22.39
N SER A 112 36.98 14.21 21.51
CA SER A 112 36.56 15.60 21.27
C SER A 112 35.92 16.30 22.48
N ALA A 113 35.48 15.56 23.51
CA ALA A 113 34.97 16.10 24.77
C ALA A 113 35.20 15.18 26.00
N SER A 114 36.08 14.16 25.88
CA SER A 114 36.16 13.05 26.84
C SER A 114 34.79 12.45 27.16
N ASN A 115 34.04 12.08 26.12
CA ASN A 115 32.66 11.57 26.27
C ASN A 115 32.66 10.04 26.33
N PRO A 116 32.64 9.40 27.52
CA PRO A 116 32.65 7.95 27.64
C PRO A 116 31.39 7.30 27.08
N ALA A 117 30.32 8.05 26.80
CA ALA A 117 29.10 7.51 26.21
C ALA A 117 29.29 7.01 24.77
N LEU A 118 30.36 7.44 24.08
CA LEU A 118 30.70 6.98 22.73
C LEU A 118 31.56 5.72 22.70
N ILE A 119 31.84 5.12 23.85
CA ILE A 119 32.61 3.88 24.02
C ILE A 119 31.66 2.77 24.48
N SER A 120 31.83 1.56 23.95
CA SER A 120 31.05 0.38 24.33
C SER A 120 31.33 -0.05 25.78
N LYS A 121 30.42 -0.84 26.36
CA LYS A 121 30.54 -1.41 27.72
C LYS A 121 31.81 -2.23 27.91
N ASP A 122 32.27 -2.90 26.86
CA ASP A 122 33.49 -3.72 26.84
C ASP A 122 34.76 -2.92 26.48
N ALA A 123 34.62 -1.62 26.20
CA ALA A 123 35.69 -0.73 25.74
C ALA A 123 36.40 -1.17 24.45
N HIS A 124 35.88 -2.13 23.69
CA HIS A 124 36.49 -2.60 22.43
C HIS A 124 35.84 -2.01 21.17
N SER A 125 34.85 -1.14 21.34
CA SER A 125 34.19 -0.44 20.24
C SER A 125 33.97 1.03 20.59
N THR A 126 34.02 1.88 19.58
CA THR A 126 33.66 3.30 19.70
C THR A 126 32.89 3.76 18.47
N ILE A 127 32.18 4.88 18.60
CA ILE A 127 31.49 5.52 17.49
C ILE A 127 32.12 6.86 17.16
N VAL A 128 32.32 7.09 15.86
CA VAL A 128 32.69 8.39 15.30
C VAL A 128 31.48 8.97 14.58
N LEU A 129 30.99 10.11 15.05
CA LEU A 129 29.84 10.81 14.50
C LEU A 129 30.29 11.88 13.51
N GLY A 130 29.69 11.90 12.33
CA GLY A 130 29.87 12.91 11.31
C GLY A 130 28.57 13.68 11.10
N THR A 131 28.56 14.96 11.43
CA THR A 131 27.44 15.85 11.18
C THR A 131 27.48 16.30 9.73
N VAL A 132 26.37 16.09 9.02
CA VAL A 132 26.29 16.27 7.58
C VAL A 132 25.59 17.58 7.25
N GLY A 133 26.10 18.30 6.25
CA GLY A 133 25.45 19.48 5.71
C GLY A 133 24.26 19.12 4.82
N ALA A 134 23.46 20.12 4.44
CA ALA A 134 22.35 19.89 3.51
C ALA A 134 22.83 19.30 2.17
N MET A 135 22.36 18.11 1.83
CA MET A 135 22.64 17.44 0.55
C MET A 135 21.36 17.09 -0.18
N LYS A 136 21.45 17.03 -1.52
CA LYS A 136 20.40 16.43 -2.35
C LYS A 136 20.48 14.91 -2.28
N GLU A 137 19.35 14.26 -2.52
CA GLU A 137 19.21 12.79 -2.44
C GLU A 137 20.29 12.04 -3.23
N LYS A 138 20.45 12.35 -4.53
CA LYS A 138 21.46 11.68 -5.37
C LYS A 138 22.89 11.85 -4.83
N ALA A 139 23.24 13.05 -4.39
CA ALA A 139 24.54 13.31 -3.79
C ALA A 139 24.73 12.53 -2.47
N THR A 140 23.64 12.32 -1.74
CA THR A 140 23.62 11.54 -0.50
C THR A 140 23.90 10.06 -0.77
N VAL A 141 23.23 9.47 -1.77
CA VAL A 141 23.47 8.08 -2.20
C VAL A 141 24.90 7.89 -2.69
N ASP A 142 25.39 8.79 -3.55
CA ASP A 142 26.74 8.73 -4.10
C ASP A 142 27.80 8.86 -2.99
N ALA A 143 27.63 9.81 -2.06
CA ALA A 143 28.53 10.04 -0.93
C ALA A 143 28.56 8.84 0.03
N GLU A 144 27.41 8.23 0.33
CA GLU A 144 27.30 7.03 1.16
C GLU A 144 28.04 5.86 0.53
N ALA A 145 27.81 5.60 -0.76
CA ALA A 145 28.44 4.52 -1.49
C ALA A 145 29.97 4.70 -1.55
N ASP A 146 30.44 5.92 -1.76
CA ASP A 146 31.87 6.26 -1.76
C ASP A 146 32.50 6.12 -0.37
N LEU A 147 31.75 6.40 0.70
CA LEU A 147 32.20 6.22 2.07
C LEU A 147 32.29 4.74 2.43
N GLN A 148 31.30 3.93 2.05
CA GLN A 148 31.36 2.47 2.20
C GLN A 148 32.57 1.86 1.48
N LYS A 149 32.80 2.24 0.21
CA LYS A 149 33.96 1.78 -0.58
C LYS A 149 35.27 2.17 0.09
N ALA A 150 35.36 3.39 0.61
CA ALA A 150 36.56 3.86 1.31
C ALA A 150 36.82 3.09 2.61
N ILE A 151 35.78 2.76 3.39
CA ILE A 151 35.89 1.90 4.58
C ILE A 151 36.36 0.50 4.20
N ALA A 152 35.78 -0.10 3.15
CA ALA A 152 36.16 -1.43 2.68
C ALA A 152 37.57 -1.50 2.08
N GLY A 153 38.04 -0.40 1.49
CA GLY A 153 39.36 -0.28 0.85
C GLY A 153 40.49 0.09 1.82
N ASN A 154 40.18 0.65 3.00
CA ASN A 154 41.19 1.07 3.97
C ASN A 154 41.63 -0.12 4.85
N PRO A 155 42.93 -0.52 4.86
CA PRO A 155 43.43 -1.64 5.65
C PRO A 155 43.14 -1.54 7.16
N GLU A 156 43.14 -0.33 7.71
CA GLU A 156 42.89 -0.09 9.15
C GLU A 156 41.40 -0.24 9.52
N LEU A 157 40.49 -0.07 8.55
CA LEU A 157 39.04 -0.07 8.76
C LEU A 157 38.37 -1.36 8.26
N LYS A 158 38.98 -2.05 7.30
CA LYS A 158 38.40 -3.22 6.64
C LYS A 158 38.09 -4.32 7.65
N GLY A 159 36.81 -4.68 7.75
CA GLY A 159 36.31 -5.71 8.68
C GLY A 159 36.27 -5.28 10.15
N ARG A 160 36.69 -4.04 10.47
CA ARG A 160 36.71 -3.45 11.81
C ARG A 160 35.75 -2.27 11.97
N ALA A 161 35.36 -1.64 10.86
CA ALA A 161 34.46 -0.50 10.86
C ALA A 161 33.20 -0.72 10.00
N TRP A 162 32.08 -0.17 10.46
CA TRP A 162 30.80 -0.20 9.75
C TRP A 162 30.17 1.18 9.78
N LEU A 163 29.63 1.59 8.63
CA LEU A 163 28.91 2.83 8.43
C LEU A 163 27.42 2.67 8.79
N GLY A 164 26.91 3.61 9.56
CA GLY A 164 25.51 3.72 9.97
C GLY A 164 25.15 5.18 10.28
N GLY A 165 24.14 5.40 11.10
CA GLY A 165 23.52 6.71 11.29
C GLY A 165 22.30 6.90 10.40
N SER A 166 21.65 8.05 10.50
CA SER A 166 20.40 8.31 9.77
C SER A 166 20.60 8.33 8.26
N THR A 167 21.71 8.88 7.76
CA THR A 167 21.97 8.96 6.31
C THR A 167 22.20 7.59 5.68
N PRO A 168 23.12 6.73 6.18
CA PRO A 168 23.35 5.41 5.60
C PRO A 168 22.20 4.44 5.87
N GLY A 169 21.54 4.59 7.03
CA GLY A 169 20.30 3.86 7.30
C GLY A 169 19.25 4.15 6.24
N HIS A 170 19.09 5.43 5.89
CA HIS A 170 18.15 5.85 4.86
C HIS A 170 18.44 5.26 3.47
N VAL A 171 19.68 5.41 2.98
CA VAL A 171 20.12 4.86 1.69
C VAL A 171 19.95 3.35 1.63
N GLN A 172 20.34 2.63 2.70
CA GLN A 172 20.26 1.17 2.75
C GLN A 172 18.83 0.64 2.87
N VAL A 173 17.88 1.40 3.43
CA VAL A 173 16.45 1.05 3.38
C VAL A 173 15.97 0.98 1.94
N ALA A 174 16.33 1.97 1.11
CA ALA A 174 15.96 2.00 -0.30
C ALA A 174 16.60 0.83 -1.08
N GLU A 175 17.89 0.57 -0.86
CA GLU A 175 18.61 -0.53 -1.51
C GLU A 175 18.01 -1.91 -1.14
N VAL A 176 17.79 -2.17 0.15
CA VAL A 176 17.16 -3.41 0.63
C VAL A 176 15.77 -3.57 0.04
N SER A 177 14.98 -2.49 0.00
CA SER A 177 13.65 -2.51 -0.59
C SER A 177 13.67 -2.90 -2.06
N ASN A 178 14.58 -2.32 -2.85
CA ASN A 178 14.70 -2.63 -4.28
C ASN A 178 15.17 -4.07 -4.53
N GLU A 179 16.14 -4.55 -3.76
CA GLU A 179 16.60 -5.95 -3.83
C GLU A 179 15.47 -6.93 -3.48
N ASP A 180 14.71 -6.63 -2.44
CA ASP A 180 13.63 -7.49 -1.97
C ASP A 180 12.45 -7.50 -2.94
N LEU A 181 12.13 -6.34 -3.55
CA LEU A 181 11.12 -6.25 -4.60
C LEU A 181 11.49 -7.15 -5.79
N ALA A 182 12.73 -7.05 -6.29
CA ALA A 182 13.20 -7.88 -7.40
C ALA A 182 13.13 -9.39 -7.08
N LYS A 183 13.49 -9.77 -5.85
CA LYS A 183 13.37 -11.17 -5.38
C LYS A 183 11.90 -11.60 -5.30
N ALA A 184 11.04 -10.77 -4.71
CA ALA A 184 9.61 -11.04 -4.56
C ALA A 184 8.94 -11.23 -5.93
N GLU A 185 9.27 -10.40 -6.92
CA GLU A 185 8.77 -10.53 -8.30
C GLU A 185 9.23 -11.82 -8.96
N SER A 186 10.53 -12.13 -8.87
CA SER A 186 11.10 -13.34 -9.47
C SER A 186 10.44 -14.61 -8.93
N LEU A 187 9.99 -14.57 -7.67
CA LEU A 187 9.29 -15.67 -7.03
C LEU A 187 7.78 -15.68 -7.35
N ALA A 188 7.11 -14.53 -7.27
CA ALA A 188 5.66 -14.44 -7.42
C ALA A 188 5.20 -14.73 -8.86
N LEU A 189 5.93 -14.24 -9.87
CA LEU A 189 5.54 -14.36 -11.28
C LEU A 189 5.33 -15.82 -11.75
N PRO A 190 6.24 -16.78 -11.47
CA PRO A 190 6.01 -18.19 -11.77
C PRO A 190 4.74 -18.76 -11.13
N PHE A 191 4.50 -18.48 -9.85
CA PHE A 191 3.32 -18.98 -9.15
C PHE A 191 2.03 -18.34 -9.68
N ILE A 192 2.05 -17.04 -10.01
CA ILE A 192 0.93 -16.33 -10.65
C ILE A 192 0.63 -16.97 -12.00
N LEU A 193 1.65 -17.22 -12.82
CA LEU A 193 1.48 -17.87 -14.12
C LEU A 193 0.89 -19.28 -13.97
N ILE A 194 1.39 -20.08 -13.03
CA ILE A 194 0.84 -21.42 -12.75
C ILE A 194 -0.63 -21.31 -12.37
N LEU A 195 -0.97 -20.41 -11.45
CA LEU A 195 -2.35 -20.23 -10.99
C LEU A 195 -3.25 -19.72 -12.13
N LEU A 196 -2.80 -18.78 -12.96
CA LEU A 196 -3.54 -18.33 -14.14
C LEU A 196 -3.78 -19.47 -15.14
N VAL A 197 -2.77 -20.32 -15.38
CA VAL A 197 -2.91 -21.49 -16.25
C VAL A 197 -3.94 -22.47 -15.69
N LEU A 198 -3.98 -22.66 -14.37
CA LEU A 198 -4.98 -23.51 -13.71
C LEU A 198 -6.40 -22.92 -13.83
N VAL A 199 -6.54 -21.61 -13.60
CA VAL A 199 -7.82 -20.89 -13.63
C VAL A 199 -8.41 -20.87 -15.04
N PHE A 200 -7.62 -20.46 -16.03
CA PHE A 200 -8.10 -20.38 -17.41
C PHE A 200 -8.04 -21.70 -18.17
N ARG A 201 -7.28 -22.68 -17.68
CA ARG A 201 -7.06 -23.98 -18.31
C ARG A 201 -6.46 -23.86 -19.72
N GLY A 202 -5.65 -22.84 -19.96
CA GLY A 202 -5.02 -22.58 -21.26
C GLY A 202 -3.93 -21.53 -21.16
N VAL A 203 -2.79 -21.79 -21.82
CA VAL A 203 -1.60 -20.94 -21.71
C VAL A 203 -1.84 -19.55 -22.31
N VAL A 204 -2.48 -19.47 -23.48
CA VAL A 204 -2.73 -18.16 -24.13
C VAL A 204 -3.66 -17.29 -23.28
N ALA A 205 -4.73 -17.88 -22.73
CA ALA A 205 -5.63 -17.15 -21.84
C ALA A 205 -4.93 -16.67 -20.55
N ALA A 206 -3.97 -17.43 -20.03
CA ALA A 206 -3.18 -17.04 -18.86
C ALA A 206 -2.17 -15.93 -19.15
N LEU A 207 -1.57 -15.90 -20.35
CA LEU A 207 -0.61 -14.86 -20.74
C LEU A 207 -1.29 -13.50 -20.98
N VAL A 208 -2.56 -13.48 -21.35
CA VAL A 208 -3.29 -12.25 -21.68
C VAL A 208 -3.37 -11.26 -20.49
N PRO A 209 -3.77 -11.67 -19.27
CA PRO A 209 -3.70 -10.80 -18.09
C PRO A 209 -2.28 -10.39 -17.72
N LEU A 210 -1.28 -11.26 -17.92
CA LEU A 210 0.12 -10.95 -17.63
C LEU A 210 0.67 -9.84 -18.54
N VAL A 211 0.32 -9.88 -19.84
CA VAL A 211 0.61 -8.76 -20.75
C VAL A 211 -0.05 -7.47 -20.26
N GLY A 212 -1.27 -7.57 -19.73
CA GLY A 212 -1.94 -6.42 -19.11
C GLY A 212 -1.21 -5.88 -17.90
N ALA A 213 -0.65 -6.73 -17.04
CA ALA A 213 0.16 -6.31 -15.90
C ALA A 213 1.42 -5.56 -16.35
N VAL A 214 2.14 -6.06 -17.35
CA VAL A 214 3.33 -5.38 -17.91
C VAL A 214 2.96 -4.02 -18.48
N VAL A 215 1.92 -3.94 -19.32
CA VAL A 215 1.50 -2.66 -19.91
C VAL A 215 1.03 -1.67 -18.85
N THR A 216 0.27 -2.15 -17.85
CA THR A 216 -0.19 -1.34 -16.71
C THR A 216 0.99 -0.74 -15.96
N LEU A 217 2.01 -1.55 -15.67
CA LEU A 217 3.21 -1.10 -15.00
C LEU A 217 3.94 -0.04 -15.83
N LEU A 218 4.17 -0.26 -17.12
CA LEU A 218 4.84 0.72 -17.99
C LEU A 218 4.10 2.06 -18.02
N LEU A 219 2.78 2.03 -18.18
CA LEU A 219 1.94 3.23 -18.12
C LEU A 219 2.01 3.92 -16.75
N THR A 220 2.09 3.12 -15.68
CA THR A 220 2.23 3.63 -14.31
C THR A 220 3.57 4.34 -14.11
N LEU A 221 4.67 3.75 -14.57
CA LEU A 221 6.01 4.37 -14.50
C LEU A 221 6.04 5.69 -15.27
N ALA A 222 5.41 5.74 -16.45
CA ALA A 222 5.28 6.98 -17.20
C ALA A 222 4.42 8.02 -16.46
N GLY A 223 3.30 7.62 -15.85
CA GLY A 223 2.47 8.50 -15.05
C GLY A 223 3.19 9.05 -13.82
N LEU A 224 3.95 8.21 -13.11
CA LEU A 224 4.80 8.62 -12.00
C LEU A 224 5.89 9.59 -12.46
N ARG A 225 6.52 9.33 -13.63
CA ARG A 225 7.49 10.25 -14.23
C ARG A 225 6.89 11.61 -14.57
N ILE A 226 5.62 11.67 -14.98
CA ILE A 226 4.90 12.95 -15.14
C ILE A 226 4.70 13.60 -13.77
N ALA A 227 4.29 12.83 -12.75
CA ALA A 227 4.08 13.36 -11.41
C ALA A 227 5.35 14.00 -10.82
N THR A 228 6.54 13.42 -11.06
CA THR A 228 7.82 13.98 -10.58
C THR A 228 8.16 15.35 -11.15
N GLU A 229 7.47 15.83 -12.19
CA GLU A 229 7.65 17.20 -12.71
C GLU A 229 6.88 18.25 -11.90
N PHE A 230 5.90 17.82 -11.11
CA PHE A 230 5.00 18.72 -10.35
C PHE A 230 5.16 18.59 -8.84
N MET A 231 5.61 17.44 -8.36
CA MET A 231 5.76 17.16 -6.94
C MET A 231 6.85 16.12 -6.70
N ASP A 232 7.38 16.09 -5.48
CA ASP A 232 8.26 15.02 -5.02
C ASP A 232 7.47 13.73 -4.85
N VAL A 233 8.06 12.62 -5.31
CA VAL A 233 7.43 11.29 -5.27
C VAL A 233 8.40 10.32 -4.60
N SER A 234 7.97 9.72 -3.49
CA SER A 234 8.78 8.78 -2.72
C SER A 234 9.06 7.47 -3.47
N THR A 235 10.20 6.78 -3.30
CA THR A 235 10.40 5.45 -3.94
C THR A 235 9.44 4.39 -3.43
N GLY A 236 8.84 4.58 -2.25
CA GLY A 236 7.76 3.71 -1.79
C GLY A 236 6.59 3.64 -2.80
N ALA A 237 6.35 4.72 -3.56
CA ALA A 237 5.36 4.76 -4.63
C ALA A 237 5.57 3.66 -5.68
N LEU A 238 6.83 3.35 -6.02
CA LEU A 238 7.13 2.28 -6.96
C LEU A 238 6.73 0.92 -6.39
N ASN A 239 7.16 0.59 -5.17
CA ASN A 239 6.82 -0.68 -4.54
C ASN A 239 5.31 -0.95 -4.55
N LEU A 240 4.54 0.09 -4.19
CA LEU A 240 3.09 0.02 -4.23
C LEU A 240 2.55 -0.12 -5.66
N ALA A 241 3.06 0.67 -6.61
CA ALA A 241 2.66 0.63 -8.01
C ALA A 241 2.87 -0.76 -8.64
N PHE A 242 3.99 -1.42 -8.33
CA PHE A 242 4.28 -2.78 -8.79
C PHE A 242 3.31 -3.80 -8.18
N ALA A 243 3.20 -3.82 -6.85
CA ALA A 243 2.37 -4.78 -6.13
C ALA A 243 0.87 -4.64 -6.51
N LEU A 244 0.37 -3.41 -6.49
CA LEU A 244 -1.01 -3.10 -6.85
C LEU A 244 -1.26 -3.28 -8.36
N GLY A 245 -0.30 -2.89 -9.21
CA GLY A 245 -0.43 -2.93 -10.67
C GLY A 245 -0.53 -4.35 -11.20
N LEU A 246 0.30 -5.26 -10.66
CA LEU A 246 0.22 -6.68 -10.99
C LEU A 246 -1.12 -7.27 -10.55
N GLY A 247 -1.54 -7.04 -9.30
CA GLY A 247 -2.80 -7.54 -8.76
C GLY A 247 -4.02 -7.06 -9.55
N LEU A 248 -4.18 -5.74 -9.71
CA LEU A 248 -5.33 -5.15 -10.40
C LEU A 248 -5.40 -5.50 -11.89
N ALA A 249 -4.26 -5.50 -12.59
CA ALA A 249 -4.25 -5.83 -14.01
C ALA A 249 -4.61 -7.31 -14.26
N VAL A 250 -4.16 -8.20 -13.37
CA VAL A 250 -4.55 -9.61 -13.40
C VAL A 250 -6.05 -9.75 -13.10
N ASP A 251 -6.56 -9.04 -12.10
CA ASP A 251 -7.97 -9.10 -11.71
C ASP A 251 -8.90 -8.58 -12.81
N PHE A 252 -8.64 -7.38 -13.35
CA PHE A 252 -9.41 -6.84 -14.47
C PHE A 252 -9.26 -7.72 -15.72
N GLY A 253 -8.06 -8.25 -15.95
CA GLY A 253 -7.78 -9.22 -16.99
C GLY A 253 -8.65 -10.47 -16.87
N LEU A 254 -8.75 -11.02 -15.66
CA LEU A 254 -9.55 -12.20 -15.35
C LEU A 254 -11.02 -12.00 -15.65
N LEU A 255 -11.60 -10.87 -15.23
CA LEU A 255 -13.00 -10.54 -15.48
C LEU A 255 -13.32 -10.42 -16.98
N ILE A 256 -12.50 -9.67 -17.72
CA ILE A 256 -12.72 -9.43 -19.15
C ILE A 256 -12.50 -10.71 -19.96
N VAL A 257 -11.42 -11.46 -19.69
CA VAL A 257 -11.11 -12.70 -20.41
C VAL A 257 -12.15 -13.78 -20.11
N SER A 258 -12.56 -13.93 -18.84
CA SER A 258 -13.61 -14.89 -18.46
C SER A 258 -14.91 -14.57 -19.20
N ARG A 259 -15.36 -13.30 -19.15
CA ARG A 259 -16.58 -12.88 -19.83
C ARG A 259 -16.50 -13.05 -21.35
N TYR A 260 -15.37 -12.71 -21.96
CA TYR A 260 -15.17 -12.91 -23.39
C TYR A 260 -15.28 -14.39 -23.77
N ARG A 261 -14.75 -15.30 -22.95
CA ARG A 261 -14.86 -16.74 -23.21
C ARG A 261 -16.29 -17.27 -23.05
N GLU A 262 -17.06 -16.75 -22.09
CA GLU A 262 -18.50 -17.02 -21.98
C GLU A 262 -19.24 -16.61 -23.26
N GLU A 263 -19.06 -15.36 -23.70
CA GLU A 263 -19.74 -14.82 -24.88
C GLU A 263 -19.26 -15.49 -26.18
N LEU A 264 -17.97 -15.83 -26.26
CA LEU A 264 -17.39 -16.57 -27.39
C LEU A 264 -18.00 -17.98 -27.53
N ALA A 265 -18.36 -18.62 -26.42
CA ALA A 265 -18.99 -19.94 -26.43
C ALA A 265 -20.43 -19.92 -26.93
N VAL A 266 -21.15 -18.81 -26.70
CA VAL A 266 -22.56 -18.65 -27.11
C VAL A 266 -22.67 -18.08 -28.53
N HIS A 267 -21.91 -17.03 -28.84
CA HIS A 267 -22.07 -16.25 -30.07
C HIS A 267 -20.95 -16.48 -31.11
N GLY A 268 -19.91 -17.23 -30.76
CA GLY A 268 -18.74 -17.42 -31.63
C GLY A 268 -17.84 -16.16 -31.70
N PRO A 269 -16.70 -16.25 -32.43
CA PRO A 269 -15.77 -15.13 -32.55
C PRO A 269 -16.40 -14.02 -33.41
N GLY A 270 -16.45 -12.79 -32.90
CA GLY A 270 -16.97 -11.66 -33.68
C GLY A 270 -17.25 -10.42 -32.85
N ALA A 271 -17.84 -9.42 -33.52
CA ALA A 271 -18.20 -8.14 -32.92
C ALA A 271 -19.10 -8.27 -31.70
N GLU A 272 -20.05 -9.20 -31.76
CA GLU A 272 -21.07 -9.37 -30.72
C GLU A 272 -20.46 -9.85 -29.39
N ALA A 273 -19.52 -10.81 -29.44
CA ALA A 273 -18.84 -11.30 -28.25
C ALA A 273 -18.04 -10.17 -27.56
N VAL A 274 -17.32 -9.36 -28.33
CA VAL A 274 -16.58 -8.20 -27.80
C VAL A 274 -17.53 -7.14 -27.24
N ARG A 275 -18.61 -6.83 -27.98
CA ARG A 275 -19.62 -5.84 -27.60
C ARG A 275 -20.26 -6.18 -26.26
N ARG A 276 -20.71 -7.43 -26.08
CA ARG A 276 -21.33 -7.91 -24.84
C ARG A 276 -20.35 -7.96 -23.68
N THR A 277 -19.10 -8.35 -23.95
CA THR A 277 -18.03 -8.33 -22.96
C THR A 277 -17.80 -6.93 -22.40
N VAL A 278 -17.62 -5.94 -23.27
CA VAL A 278 -17.39 -4.55 -22.85
C VAL A 278 -18.63 -3.95 -22.18
N ALA A 279 -19.83 -4.28 -22.68
CA ALA A 279 -21.08 -3.78 -22.10
C ALA A 279 -21.34 -4.28 -20.66
N SER A 280 -20.87 -5.48 -20.31
CA SER A 280 -21.07 -6.09 -18.99
C SER A 280 -19.81 -5.98 -18.11
N ALA A 281 -18.80 -6.82 -18.39
CA ALA A 281 -17.55 -6.85 -17.63
C ALA A 281 -16.77 -5.54 -17.75
N GLY A 282 -16.74 -4.90 -18.93
CA GLY A 282 -16.10 -3.59 -19.11
C GLY A 282 -16.75 -2.49 -18.25
N ARG A 283 -18.08 -2.42 -18.21
CA ARG A 283 -18.79 -1.52 -17.28
C ARG A 283 -18.40 -1.80 -15.83
N THR A 284 -18.35 -3.07 -15.45
CA THR A 284 -18.03 -3.47 -14.08
C THR A 284 -16.62 -3.03 -13.69
N VAL A 285 -15.62 -3.28 -14.56
CA VAL A 285 -14.23 -2.83 -14.39
C VAL A 285 -14.15 -1.31 -14.27
N PHE A 286 -14.92 -0.55 -15.07
CA PHE A 286 -14.94 0.91 -14.97
C PHE A 286 -15.37 1.39 -13.59
N PHE A 287 -16.53 0.93 -13.08
CA PHE A 287 -17.01 1.34 -11.77
C PHE A 287 -16.09 0.86 -10.63
N SER A 288 -15.59 -0.38 -10.72
CA SER A 288 -14.62 -0.95 -9.78
C SER A 288 -13.34 -0.09 -9.73
N SER A 289 -12.73 0.21 -10.87
CA SER A 289 -11.51 1.04 -10.92
C SER A 289 -11.75 2.45 -10.40
N MET A 290 -12.90 3.06 -10.68
CA MET A 290 -13.25 4.37 -10.10
C MET A 290 -13.37 4.31 -8.57
N THR A 291 -13.94 3.24 -8.02
CA THR A 291 -14.04 3.08 -6.55
C THR A 291 -12.68 2.89 -5.89
N VAL A 292 -11.79 2.08 -6.48
CA VAL A 292 -10.44 1.89 -5.95
C VAL A 292 -9.63 3.18 -6.08
N ALA A 293 -9.68 3.85 -7.25
CA ALA A 293 -9.01 5.12 -7.47
C ALA A 293 -9.53 6.21 -6.51
N ALA A 294 -10.85 6.27 -6.26
CA ALA A 294 -11.40 7.18 -5.27
C ALA A 294 -10.89 6.91 -3.85
N ALA A 295 -10.77 5.64 -3.46
CA ALA A 295 -10.27 5.27 -2.15
C ALA A 295 -8.79 5.68 -1.96
N LEU A 296 -7.98 5.49 -3.00
CA LEU A 296 -6.57 5.90 -3.00
C LEU A 296 -6.40 7.41 -3.18
N ALA A 297 -7.35 8.09 -3.83
CA ALA A 297 -7.36 9.56 -3.88
C ALA A 297 -7.69 10.17 -2.51
N ALA A 298 -8.49 9.50 -1.67
CA ALA A 298 -8.84 9.99 -0.34
C ALA A 298 -7.62 10.13 0.58
N ILE A 299 -6.54 9.37 0.37
CA ILE A 299 -5.31 9.50 1.16
C ILE A 299 -4.45 10.72 0.74
N VAL A 300 -4.78 11.41 -0.37
CA VAL A 300 -4.12 12.68 -0.73
C VAL A 300 -4.45 13.80 0.28
N VAL A 301 -5.52 13.64 1.09
CA VAL A 301 -5.90 14.55 2.17
C VAL A 301 -4.80 14.68 3.24
N PHE A 302 -3.99 13.63 3.44
CA PHE A 302 -2.86 13.67 4.36
C PHE A 302 -1.76 14.57 3.81
N PRO A 303 -1.11 15.41 4.65
CA PRO A 303 -0.10 16.36 4.19
C PRO A 303 1.25 15.71 3.86
N HIS A 304 1.51 14.52 4.38
CA HIS A 304 2.78 13.80 4.30
C HIS A 304 3.11 13.40 2.85
N PRO A 305 4.27 13.82 2.29
CA PRO A 305 4.69 13.45 0.94
C PRO A 305 4.69 11.95 0.68
N TYR A 306 5.09 11.14 1.66
CA TYR A 306 5.08 9.68 1.57
C TYR A 306 3.66 9.13 1.33
N ILE A 307 2.69 9.53 2.16
CA ILE A 307 1.29 9.09 2.03
C ILE A 307 0.68 9.59 0.71
N ARG A 308 0.95 10.84 0.34
CA ARG A 308 0.47 11.42 -0.94
C ARG A 308 1.05 10.71 -2.15
N SER A 309 2.34 10.40 -2.12
CA SER A 309 3.03 9.66 -3.19
C SER A 309 2.41 8.29 -3.39
N MET A 310 2.12 7.57 -2.30
CA MET A 310 1.43 6.28 -2.34
C MET A 310 0.01 6.38 -2.90
N GLY A 311 -0.77 7.39 -2.47
CA GLY A 311 -2.10 7.64 -3.01
C GLY A 311 -2.09 7.93 -4.50
N LEU A 312 -1.18 8.80 -4.92
CA LEU A 312 -1.00 9.15 -6.33
C LEU A 312 -0.56 7.95 -7.16
N ALA A 313 0.43 7.19 -6.70
CA ALA A 313 0.88 5.97 -7.34
C ALA A 313 -0.28 4.99 -7.50
N GLY A 314 -1.02 4.75 -6.42
CA GLY A 314 -2.20 3.92 -6.41
C GLY A 314 -3.25 4.34 -7.45
N VAL A 315 -3.60 5.62 -7.50
CA VAL A 315 -4.54 6.18 -8.50
C VAL A 315 -4.02 5.98 -9.92
N ILE A 316 -2.77 6.34 -10.19
CA ILE A 316 -2.15 6.21 -11.51
C ILE A 316 -2.13 4.74 -11.94
N THR A 317 -1.80 3.82 -11.03
CA THR A 317 -1.79 2.37 -11.26
C THR A 317 -3.18 1.85 -11.61
N VAL A 318 -4.19 2.19 -10.82
CA VAL A 318 -5.58 1.76 -11.05
C VAL A 318 -6.09 2.29 -12.39
N VAL A 319 -5.85 3.57 -12.69
CA VAL A 319 -6.26 4.18 -13.96
C VAL A 319 -5.54 3.53 -15.13
N SER A 320 -4.24 3.26 -15.01
CA SER A 320 -3.45 2.56 -16.04
C SER A 320 -3.99 1.15 -16.30
N ALA A 321 -4.32 0.41 -15.22
CA ALA A 321 -4.91 -0.93 -15.32
C ALA A 321 -6.28 -0.88 -16.01
N ALA A 322 -7.12 0.08 -15.63
CA ALA A 322 -8.45 0.27 -16.21
C ALA A 322 -8.38 0.67 -17.68
N LEU A 323 -7.49 1.59 -18.05
CA LEU A 323 -7.29 2.00 -19.44
C LEU A 323 -6.91 0.81 -20.33
N PHE A 324 -5.96 -0.01 -19.89
CA PHE A 324 -5.60 -1.21 -20.64
C PHE A 324 -6.74 -2.24 -20.67
N ALA A 325 -7.39 -2.51 -19.53
CA ALA A 325 -8.50 -3.46 -19.46
C ALA A 325 -9.72 -3.07 -20.30
N LEU A 326 -9.99 -1.78 -20.47
CA LEU A 326 -11.12 -1.27 -21.24
C LEU A 326 -10.81 -1.05 -22.73
N LEU A 327 -9.57 -0.71 -23.08
CA LEU A 327 -9.19 -0.34 -24.45
C LEU A 327 -8.29 -1.38 -25.13
N GLY A 328 -7.20 -1.77 -24.46
CA GLY A 328 -6.20 -2.68 -25.01
C GLY A 328 -6.66 -4.13 -25.01
N LEU A 329 -7.22 -4.59 -23.89
CA LEU A 329 -7.58 -5.98 -23.68
C LEU A 329 -8.71 -6.48 -24.60
N PRO A 330 -9.82 -5.75 -24.81
CA PRO A 330 -10.85 -6.20 -25.74
C PRO A 330 -10.35 -6.23 -27.19
N ALA A 331 -9.47 -5.31 -27.57
CA ALA A 331 -8.83 -5.30 -28.88
C ALA A 331 -7.90 -6.51 -29.08
N LEU A 332 -7.10 -6.84 -28.06
CA LEU A 332 -6.25 -8.03 -28.06
C LEU A 332 -7.08 -9.32 -28.19
N LEU A 333 -8.17 -9.44 -27.42
CA LEU A 333 -9.08 -10.57 -27.48
C LEU A 333 -9.81 -10.67 -28.83
N ALA A 334 -10.19 -9.54 -29.42
CA ALA A 334 -10.78 -9.48 -30.75
C ALA A 334 -9.82 -9.96 -31.85
N VAL A 335 -8.51 -9.73 -31.69
CA VAL A 335 -7.47 -10.24 -32.61
C VAL A 335 -7.22 -11.74 -32.39
N LEU A 336 -7.17 -12.18 -31.13
CA LEU A 336 -6.98 -13.60 -30.79
C LEU A 336 -8.17 -14.46 -31.23
N GLY A 337 -9.40 -13.96 -31.08
CA GLY A 337 -10.62 -14.70 -31.41
C GLY A 337 -10.67 -16.03 -30.66
N ARG A 338 -10.81 -17.14 -31.39
CA ARG A 338 -10.81 -18.51 -30.82
C ARG A 338 -9.45 -18.93 -30.25
N ARG A 339 -8.35 -18.29 -30.67
CA ARG A 339 -6.98 -18.64 -30.21
C ARG A 339 -6.76 -18.35 -28.73
N VAL A 340 -7.64 -17.60 -28.07
CA VAL A 340 -7.59 -17.45 -26.61
C VAL A 340 -7.69 -18.81 -25.89
N ASN A 341 -8.35 -19.80 -26.50
CA ASN A 341 -8.46 -21.16 -25.98
C ASN A 341 -7.40 -22.13 -26.57
N SER A 342 -6.41 -21.65 -27.33
CA SER A 342 -5.35 -22.52 -27.86
C SER A 342 -4.34 -22.89 -26.76
N LEU A 343 -3.59 -23.98 -27.00
CA LEU A 343 -2.60 -24.52 -26.06
C LEU A 343 -3.20 -24.94 -24.69
N ALA A 344 -4.49 -25.30 -24.68
CA ALA A 344 -5.13 -25.96 -23.54
C ALA A 344 -4.95 -27.48 -23.63
N PRO A 345 -4.49 -28.17 -22.57
CA PRO A 345 -4.41 -29.63 -22.57
C PRO A 345 -5.76 -30.26 -22.92
N ARG A 346 -5.79 -31.19 -23.88
CA ARG A 346 -7.03 -31.88 -24.35
C ARG A 346 -7.85 -32.49 -23.20
N ARG A 347 -7.20 -32.95 -22.13
CA ARG A 347 -7.84 -33.50 -20.92
C ARG A 347 -8.64 -32.45 -20.14
N TRP A 348 -8.25 -31.18 -20.20
CA TRP A 348 -8.90 -30.09 -19.47
C TRP A 348 -10.04 -29.42 -20.25
N GLN A 349 -10.04 -29.52 -21.58
CA GLN A 349 -11.15 -29.08 -22.44
C GLN A 349 -12.39 -29.98 -22.31
N ARG A 350 -12.22 -31.27 -21.95
CA ARG A 350 -13.31 -32.25 -21.81
C ARG A 350 -14.10 -32.13 -20.48
N ASN A 351 -13.47 -31.63 -19.41
CA ASN A 351 -14.09 -31.45 -18.09
C ASN A 351 -14.68 -30.03 -17.91
N ARG A 352 -15.68 -29.65 -18.70
CA ARG A 352 -16.55 -28.48 -18.40
C ARG A 352 -17.28 -28.64 -17.05
N THR A 353 -17.52 -29.88 -16.67
CA THR A 353 -18.15 -30.33 -15.42
C THR A 353 -17.47 -29.79 -14.15
N ALA A 354 -16.17 -29.48 -14.15
CA ALA A 354 -15.49 -28.98 -12.94
C ALA A 354 -15.84 -27.52 -12.62
N GLY A 355 -16.06 -26.68 -13.64
CA GLY A 355 -16.50 -25.29 -13.48
C GLY A 355 -17.97 -25.20 -13.08
N GLU A 356 -18.81 -26.03 -13.71
CA GLU A 356 -20.22 -26.23 -13.34
C GLU A 356 -20.33 -26.75 -11.90
N ALA A 357 -19.55 -27.78 -11.53
CA ALA A 357 -19.54 -28.31 -10.16
C ALA A 357 -19.02 -27.31 -9.11
N ALA A 358 -18.14 -26.37 -9.49
CA ALA A 358 -17.74 -25.27 -8.61
C ALA A 358 -18.89 -24.27 -8.42
N GLY A 359 -19.56 -23.89 -9.50
CA GLY A 359 -20.80 -23.09 -9.45
C GLY A 359 -21.86 -23.73 -8.56
N ASP A 360 -22.10 -25.04 -8.72
CA ASP A 360 -23.07 -25.80 -7.91
C ASP A 360 -22.70 -25.83 -6.41
N ARG A 361 -21.41 -25.86 -6.08
CA ARG A 361 -20.96 -25.75 -4.68
C ARG A 361 -21.28 -24.36 -4.12
N TRP A 362 -20.94 -23.30 -4.85
CA TRP A 362 -21.22 -21.92 -4.43
C TRP A 362 -22.71 -21.64 -4.32
N HIS A 363 -23.50 -22.16 -5.25
CA HIS A 363 -24.96 -22.10 -5.21
C HIS A 363 -25.51 -22.76 -3.93
N ARG A 364 -25.05 -23.98 -3.60
CA ARG A 364 -25.42 -24.66 -2.35
C ARG A 364 -24.99 -23.90 -1.10
N ILE A 365 -23.79 -23.32 -1.09
CA ILE A 365 -23.30 -22.48 0.01
C ILE A 365 -24.22 -21.27 0.20
N ALA A 366 -24.59 -20.59 -0.89
CA ALA A 366 -25.50 -19.45 -0.84
C ALA A 366 -26.84 -19.84 -0.17
N HIS A 367 -27.47 -20.93 -0.62
CA HIS A 367 -28.71 -21.40 0.00
C HIS A 367 -28.53 -21.82 1.47
N ALA A 368 -27.43 -22.50 1.80
CA ALA A 368 -27.15 -22.89 3.19
C ALA A 368 -27.03 -21.66 4.10
N VAL A 369 -26.32 -20.62 3.66
CA VAL A 369 -26.19 -19.35 4.38
C VAL A 369 -27.55 -18.65 4.53
N MET A 370 -28.32 -18.60 3.45
CA MET A 370 -29.63 -17.93 3.41
C MET A 370 -30.74 -18.68 4.17
N ARG A 371 -30.53 -19.94 4.59
CA ARG A 371 -31.48 -20.67 5.45
C ARG A 371 -31.53 -20.12 6.88
N ARG A 372 -30.41 -19.63 7.41
CA ARG A 372 -30.33 -19.01 8.75
C ARG A 372 -29.53 -17.71 8.70
N PRO A 373 -30.03 -16.70 7.96
CA PRO A 373 -29.20 -15.58 7.58
C PRO A 373 -28.83 -14.70 8.79
N ALA A 374 -29.71 -14.55 9.79
CA ALA A 374 -29.38 -13.83 11.02
C ALA A 374 -28.21 -14.46 11.81
N VAL A 375 -28.24 -15.79 11.96
CA VAL A 375 -27.20 -16.52 12.70
C VAL A 375 -25.85 -16.40 12.00
N VAL A 376 -25.83 -16.57 10.67
CA VAL A 376 -24.60 -16.46 9.89
C VAL A 376 -24.06 -15.03 9.91
N ALA A 377 -24.91 -14.02 9.79
CA ALA A 377 -24.49 -12.62 9.86
C ALA A 377 -23.84 -12.30 11.23
N VAL A 378 -24.50 -12.68 12.33
CA VAL A 378 -23.96 -12.45 13.69
C VAL A 378 -22.66 -13.22 13.91
N ALA A 379 -22.58 -14.49 13.49
CA ALA A 379 -21.37 -15.30 13.62
C ALA A 379 -20.20 -14.72 12.81
N ALA A 380 -20.43 -14.36 11.55
CA ALA A 380 -19.41 -13.77 10.69
C ALA A 380 -18.93 -12.41 11.24
N THR A 381 -19.84 -11.53 11.65
CA THR A 381 -19.49 -10.26 12.30
C THR A 381 -18.75 -10.49 13.62
N GLY A 382 -19.14 -11.48 14.43
CA GLY A 382 -18.46 -11.82 15.67
C GLY A 382 -17.02 -12.27 15.45
N VAL A 383 -16.77 -13.10 14.42
CA VAL A 383 -15.41 -13.49 14.03
C VAL A 383 -14.60 -12.27 13.55
N LEU A 384 -15.17 -11.40 12.72
CA LEU A 384 -14.50 -10.19 12.26
C LEU A 384 -14.12 -9.26 13.44
N LEU A 385 -15.03 -9.07 14.39
CA LEU A 385 -14.78 -8.26 15.58
C LEU A 385 -13.73 -8.89 16.50
N LEU A 386 -13.71 -10.22 16.64
CA LEU A 386 -12.70 -10.92 17.40
C LEU A 386 -11.30 -10.71 16.78
N VAL A 387 -11.19 -10.84 15.46
CA VAL A 387 -9.93 -10.61 14.73
C VAL A 387 -9.53 -9.13 14.77
N ALA A 388 -10.50 -8.20 14.79
CA ALA A 388 -10.27 -6.76 14.91
C ALA A 388 -9.93 -6.30 16.35
N ALA A 389 -10.22 -7.10 17.38
CA ALA A 389 -10.04 -6.70 18.78
C ALA A 389 -8.63 -6.16 19.13
N PRO A 390 -7.52 -6.71 18.60
CA PRO A 390 -6.18 -6.18 18.88
C PRO A 390 -5.96 -4.72 18.46
N VAL A 391 -6.76 -4.17 17.52
CA VAL A 391 -6.65 -2.76 17.08
C VAL A 391 -6.77 -1.78 18.27
N VAL A 392 -7.53 -2.14 19.30
CA VAL A 392 -7.70 -1.28 20.50
C VAL A 392 -6.37 -1.07 21.23
N GLY A 393 -5.44 -2.03 21.14
CA GLY A 393 -4.11 -1.96 21.73
C GLY A 393 -3.02 -1.44 20.79
N LEU A 394 -3.38 -0.84 19.64
CA LEU A 394 -2.43 -0.40 18.62
C LEU A 394 -1.46 0.65 19.17
N LYS A 395 -0.16 0.34 19.07
CA LYS A 395 0.95 1.26 19.32
C LYS A 395 1.61 1.61 18.00
N PHE A 396 2.09 2.85 17.90
CA PHE A 396 2.79 3.34 16.72
C PHE A 396 4.30 3.41 16.97
N THR A 397 5.05 3.04 15.94
CA THR A 397 6.50 3.23 15.82
C THR A 397 6.82 3.93 14.49
N GLY A 398 8.06 4.40 14.34
CA GLY A 398 8.56 5.02 13.10
C GLY A 398 9.47 4.09 12.31
N ALA A 399 9.75 4.47 11.06
CA ALA A 399 10.79 3.85 10.26
C ALA A 399 12.16 4.42 10.67
N ASP A 400 13.03 3.56 11.19
CA ASP A 400 14.38 3.94 11.65
C ASP A 400 15.40 2.85 11.25
N ALA A 401 16.69 3.19 11.29
CA ALA A 401 17.80 2.28 10.99
C ALA A 401 17.78 1.00 11.84
N SER A 402 17.14 1.03 13.01
CA SER A 402 16.87 -0.15 13.85
C SER A 402 16.02 -1.23 13.18
N THR A 403 15.24 -0.87 12.16
CA THR A 403 14.44 -1.82 11.36
C THR A 403 15.26 -2.52 10.28
N LEU A 404 16.52 -2.15 10.08
CA LEU A 404 17.36 -2.74 9.04
C LEU A 404 17.91 -4.14 9.41
N PRO A 405 18.11 -5.02 8.40
CA PRO A 405 18.65 -6.35 8.61
C PRO A 405 20.12 -6.37 9.08
N ALA A 406 20.53 -7.50 9.63
CA ALA A 406 21.88 -7.70 10.22
C ALA A 406 22.99 -7.66 9.19
N SER A 407 22.60 -7.96 7.97
CA SER A 407 23.47 -8.04 6.81
C SER A 407 23.94 -6.66 6.38
N THR A 408 23.16 -5.60 6.63
CA THR A 408 23.49 -4.24 6.21
C THR A 408 24.42 -3.56 7.20
N SER A 409 25.21 -2.60 6.72
CA SER A 409 26.17 -1.89 7.56
C SER A 409 25.44 -1.05 8.62
N ALA A 410 24.42 -0.30 8.25
CA ALA A 410 23.65 0.53 9.17
C ALA A 410 22.86 -0.30 10.19
N GLY A 411 22.32 -1.46 9.78
CA GLY A 411 21.66 -2.39 10.69
C GLY A 411 22.61 -2.99 11.74
N LYS A 412 23.88 -3.22 11.40
CA LYS A 412 24.92 -3.63 12.37
C LYS A 412 25.23 -2.52 13.36
N VAL A 413 25.42 -1.28 12.88
CA VAL A 413 25.69 -0.12 13.75
C VAL A 413 24.54 0.11 14.71
N SER A 414 23.29 0.10 14.22
CA SER A 414 22.11 0.28 15.06
C SER A 414 22.00 -0.78 16.16
N ARG A 415 22.28 -2.04 15.84
CA ARG A 415 22.24 -3.10 16.86
C ARG A 415 23.36 -3.05 17.86
N ALA A 416 24.57 -2.75 17.41
CA ALA A 416 25.70 -2.54 18.32
C ALA A 416 25.39 -1.41 19.28
N LEU A 417 24.79 -0.31 18.78
CA LEU A 417 24.31 0.80 19.60
C LEU A 417 23.32 0.39 20.69
N ASP A 418 22.40 -0.52 20.36
CA ASP A 418 21.40 -0.99 21.32
C ASP A 418 21.97 -2.00 22.33
N SER A 419 22.86 -2.91 21.92
CA SER A 419 23.38 -3.99 22.77
C SER A 419 24.65 -3.61 23.53
N ASP A 420 25.61 -3.00 22.84
CA ASP A 420 27.00 -2.91 23.29
C ASP A 420 27.26 -1.59 24.04
N PHE A 421 26.44 -0.56 23.85
CA PHE A 421 26.61 0.75 24.50
C PHE A 421 25.72 0.89 25.73
N ALA A 422 26.24 1.56 26.76
CA ALA A 422 25.51 1.78 28.03
C ALA A 422 24.37 2.78 27.86
N LYS A 423 24.56 3.75 26.97
CA LYS A 423 23.55 4.71 26.53
C LYS A 423 23.67 4.84 25.01
N PRO A 424 22.56 4.81 24.25
CA PRO A 424 22.58 5.24 22.87
C PRO A 424 23.09 6.70 22.80
N PRO A 425 23.81 7.09 21.73
CA PRO A 425 24.09 8.49 21.45
C PRO A 425 22.79 9.28 21.57
N ALA A 426 22.82 10.34 22.38
CA ALA A 426 21.63 11.12 22.65
C ALA A 426 21.10 11.73 21.35
N SER A 427 19.83 11.47 21.03
CA SER A 427 19.06 12.26 20.07
C SER A 427 18.28 13.29 20.87
N PRO A 428 18.83 14.50 21.11
CA PRO A 428 18.18 15.47 21.95
C PRO A 428 16.85 15.92 21.35
N LEU A 429 15.91 16.26 22.23
CA LEU A 429 14.79 17.12 21.91
C LEU A 429 15.33 18.54 21.74
N GLN A 430 15.31 19.04 20.50
CA GLN A 430 15.79 20.37 20.15
C GLN A 430 14.63 21.35 20.27
N ILE A 431 14.84 22.43 21.03
CA ILE A 431 13.80 23.43 21.32
C ILE A 431 14.26 24.78 20.78
N VAL A 432 13.65 25.22 19.68
CA VAL A 432 13.93 26.50 19.03
C VAL A 432 12.99 27.57 19.60
N LEU A 433 13.57 28.66 20.09
CA LEU A 433 12.90 29.75 20.80
C LEU A 433 13.01 31.06 19.98
N ASP A 434 11.88 31.66 19.63
CA ASP A 434 11.81 32.92 18.86
C ASP A 434 12.02 34.12 19.79
N THR A 435 13.27 34.51 20.00
CA THR A 435 13.64 35.66 20.83
C THR A 435 14.96 36.28 20.42
N THR A 436 15.07 37.60 20.56
CA THR A 436 16.34 38.33 20.46
C THR A 436 17.06 38.44 21.82
N ASN A 437 16.35 38.17 22.93
CA ASN A 437 16.88 38.24 24.30
C ASN A 437 16.90 36.84 24.96
N GLY A 438 18.07 36.45 25.48
CA GLY A 438 18.31 35.17 26.16
C GLY A 438 18.04 35.16 27.67
N ASP A 439 17.78 36.30 28.31
CA ASP A 439 17.75 36.44 29.79
C ASP A 439 16.79 35.46 30.49
N GLN A 440 15.65 35.14 29.85
CA GLN A 440 14.63 34.26 30.41
C GLN A 440 14.85 32.78 30.07
N LEU A 441 15.73 32.45 29.12
CA LEU A 441 15.87 31.10 28.58
C LEU A 441 16.57 30.15 29.56
N THR A 442 17.50 30.65 30.37
CA THR A 442 18.16 29.82 31.40
C THR A 442 17.17 29.36 32.47
N SER A 443 16.19 30.21 32.83
CA SER A 443 15.13 29.83 33.76
C SER A 443 14.20 28.77 33.18
N TYR A 444 13.87 28.89 31.88
CA TYR A 444 13.08 27.92 31.15
C TYR A 444 13.80 26.57 30.99
N ALA A 445 15.10 26.58 30.62
CA ALA A 445 15.92 25.38 30.55
C ALA A 445 15.99 24.64 31.91
N ARG A 446 16.07 25.39 33.01
CA ARG A 446 16.01 24.81 34.36
C ARG A 446 14.66 24.15 34.66
N GLN A 447 13.55 24.77 34.24
CA GLN A 447 12.22 24.17 34.38
C GLN A 447 12.10 22.87 33.58
N ILE A 448 12.58 22.85 32.33
CA ILE A 448 12.63 21.63 31.50
C ILE A 448 13.43 20.53 32.22
N GLY A 449 14.55 20.87 32.86
CA GLY A 449 15.37 19.92 33.61
C GLY A 449 14.68 19.30 34.83
N THR A 450 13.56 19.87 35.30
CA THR A 450 12.75 19.28 36.38
C THR A 450 11.65 18.34 35.87
N VAL A 451 11.45 18.26 34.55
CA VAL A 451 10.41 17.41 33.94
C VAL A 451 10.81 15.94 34.08
N PRO A 452 9.92 15.08 34.62
CA PRO A 452 10.19 13.65 34.70
C PRO A 452 10.53 13.05 33.32
N GLY A 453 11.63 12.30 33.25
CA GLY A 453 12.11 11.67 32.01
C GLY A 453 13.07 12.53 31.18
N VAL A 454 13.40 13.75 31.61
CA VAL A 454 14.53 14.52 31.07
C VAL A 454 15.78 14.16 31.87
N GLU A 455 16.85 13.70 31.20
CA GLU A 455 18.12 13.34 31.84
C GLU A 455 19.04 14.54 32.02
N SER A 456 19.10 15.40 31.00
CA SER A 456 19.91 16.63 31.03
C SER A 456 19.34 17.66 30.08
N VAL A 457 19.66 18.93 30.34
CA VAL A 457 19.30 20.06 29.47
C VAL A 457 20.57 20.88 29.22
N GLY A 458 20.84 21.17 27.96
CA GLY A 458 21.94 22.03 27.53
C GLY A 458 21.71 23.49 27.91
N THR A 459 22.79 24.26 27.94
CA THR A 459 22.69 25.71 28.09
C THR A 459 22.11 26.31 26.81
N PRO A 460 21.13 27.24 26.91
CA PRO A 460 20.63 27.95 25.73
C PRO A 460 21.76 28.59 24.95
N PHE A 461 21.80 28.38 23.63
CA PHE A 461 22.76 29.04 22.75
C PHE A 461 22.04 29.74 21.60
N ARG A 462 22.66 30.82 21.10
CA ARG A 462 22.09 31.63 20.03
C ARG A 462 22.37 30.96 18.68
N LEU A 463 21.32 30.72 17.91
CA LEU A 463 21.41 30.21 16.53
C LEU A 463 21.66 31.34 15.55
N ASP A 464 20.85 32.40 15.64
CA ASP A 464 20.92 33.57 14.78
C ASP A 464 20.44 34.84 15.51
N ASP A 465 20.11 35.91 14.79
CA ASP A 465 19.66 37.17 15.37
C ASP A 465 18.32 37.11 16.13
N ARG A 466 17.48 36.12 15.84
CA ARG A 466 16.11 36.03 16.36
C ARG A 466 15.77 34.67 16.99
N HIS A 467 16.70 33.71 16.94
CA HIS A 467 16.45 32.35 17.41
C HIS A 467 17.53 31.86 18.38
N TRP A 468 17.08 31.16 19.40
CA TRP A 468 17.91 30.41 20.36
C TRP A 468 17.52 28.94 20.34
N GLU A 469 18.45 28.06 20.68
CA GLU A 469 18.21 26.63 20.81
C GLU A 469 18.53 26.15 22.23
N VAL A 470 17.73 25.21 22.71
CA VAL A 470 17.95 24.47 23.96
C VAL A 470 17.77 23.00 23.66
N ASP A 471 18.80 22.21 23.95
CA ASP A 471 18.74 20.75 23.81
C ASP A 471 18.32 20.10 25.12
N ALA A 472 17.35 19.20 25.07
CA ALA A 472 16.95 18.36 26.19
C ALA A 472 17.18 16.89 25.87
N VAL A 473 18.05 16.21 26.62
CA VAL A 473 18.26 14.77 26.48
C VAL A 473 17.15 14.05 27.23
N LEU A 474 16.37 13.25 26.50
CA LEU A 474 15.28 12.46 27.06
C LEU A 474 15.78 11.07 27.45
N GLY A 475 15.17 10.49 28.48
CA GLY A 475 15.51 9.17 28.97
C GLY A 475 14.98 8.03 28.08
N GLY A 476 15.80 7.00 27.90
CA GLY A 476 15.47 5.81 27.11
C GLY A 476 15.61 6.00 25.60
N ALA A 477 15.11 5.02 24.82
CA ALA A 477 15.15 5.10 23.36
C ALA A 477 14.24 6.22 22.82
N PRO A 478 14.61 6.93 21.73
CA PRO A 478 13.86 8.08 21.22
C PRO A 478 12.37 7.82 20.91
N LEU A 479 12.07 6.62 20.38
CA LEU A 479 10.69 6.18 20.09
C LEU A 479 10.08 5.32 21.21
N GLY A 480 10.75 5.23 22.36
CA GLY A 480 10.26 4.57 23.57
C GLY A 480 9.16 5.38 24.27
N THR A 481 8.42 4.73 25.17
CA THR A 481 7.35 5.39 25.94
C THR A 481 7.88 6.51 26.84
N VAL A 482 9.02 6.27 27.52
CA VAL A 482 9.65 7.25 28.43
C VAL A 482 9.98 8.56 27.71
N ALA A 483 10.67 8.49 26.57
CA ALA A 483 11.02 9.66 25.78
C ALA A 483 9.77 10.36 25.21
N LYS A 484 8.79 9.60 24.69
CA LYS A 484 7.53 10.18 24.16
C LYS A 484 6.76 10.94 25.24
N ASP A 485 6.60 10.37 26.42
CA ASP A 485 5.88 11.01 27.52
C ASP A 485 6.65 12.22 28.07
N ALA A 486 7.99 12.15 28.12
CA ALA A 486 8.82 13.28 28.50
C ALA A 486 8.72 14.42 27.49
N ALA A 487 8.77 14.13 26.18
CA ALA A 487 8.63 15.15 25.14
C ALA A 487 7.27 15.87 25.22
N VAL A 488 6.17 15.14 25.42
CA VAL A 488 4.84 15.75 25.63
C VAL A 488 4.85 16.65 26.87
N ARG A 489 5.36 16.18 28.01
CA ARG A 489 5.46 17.00 29.23
C ARG A 489 6.31 18.25 29.04
N VAL A 490 7.40 18.15 28.27
CA VAL A 490 8.25 19.31 27.95
C VAL A 490 7.52 20.31 27.05
N GLN A 491 6.72 19.85 26.09
CA GLN A 491 5.88 20.71 25.24
C GLN A 491 4.80 21.45 26.03
N ASP A 492 4.32 20.86 27.13
CA ASP A 492 3.34 21.48 28.03
C ASP A 492 3.95 22.52 28.99
N VAL A 493 5.28 22.58 29.12
CA VAL A 493 5.95 23.62 29.93
C VAL A 493 5.73 24.98 29.27
N LYS A 494 5.21 25.95 30.02
CA LYS A 494 4.94 27.30 29.51
C LYS A 494 6.24 28.00 29.11
N ALA A 495 6.50 28.05 27.81
CA ALA A 495 7.63 28.78 27.26
C ALA A 495 7.45 30.31 27.42
N PRO A 496 8.53 31.06 27.70
CA PRO A 496 8.50 32.52 27.81
C PRO A 496 8.22 33.21 26.47
N VAL A 497 8.54 32.54 25.37
CA VAL A 497 8.36 32.99 23.99
C VAL A 497 7.82 31.83 23.15
N ARG A 498 7.57 32.08 21.85
CA ARG A 498 7.15 31.00 20.94
C ARG A 498 8.26 29.95 20.84
N ALA A 499 7.96 28.73 21.28
CA ALA A 499 8.82 27.57 21.17
C ALA A 499 8.37 26.65 20.04
N ARG A 500 9.32 26.07 19.33
CA ARG A 500 9.11 24.97 18.37
C ARG A 500 10.02 23.81 18.76
N PHE A 501 9.52 22.59 18.59
CA PHE A 501 10.18 21.38 19.05
C PHE A 501 10.50 20.48 17.87
N THR A 502 11.71 19.94 17.83
CA THR A 502 12.17 19.02 16.80
C THR A 502 13.14 17.98 17.38
N GLY A 503 13.56 17.03 16.56
CA GLY A 503 14.31 15.84 16.95
C GLY A 503 13.42 14.61 16.84
N VAL A 504 14.05 13.43 16.79
CA VAL A 504 13.39 12.16 16.44
C VAL A 504 12.05 11.94 17.17
N THR A 505 12.01 12.16 18.48
CA THR A 505 10.79 11.98 19.29
C THR A 505 9.71 13.02 18.96
N ALA A 506 10.07 14.31 18.86
CA ALA A 506 9.12 15.38 18.59
C ALA A 506 8.58 15.31 17.15
N ASP A 507 9.43 14.95 16.20
CA ASP A 507 9.06 14.74 14.80
C ASP A 507 8.05 13.61 14.67
N PHE A 508 8.31 12.48 15.33
CA PHE A 508 7.38 11.35 15.36
C PHE A 508 6.03 11.73 16.02
N LEU A 509 6.05 12.47 17.13
CA LEU A 509 4.82 12.93 17.78
C LEU A 509 4.04 13.91 16.90
N ALA A 510 4.73 14.82 16.22
CA ALA A 510 4.13 15.77 15.28
C ALA A 510 3.49 15.04 14.09
N GLN A 511 4.19 14.05 13.51
CA GLN A 511 3.66 13.18 12.46
C GLN A 511 2.40 12.45 12.94
N LYS A 512 2.46 11.77 14.09
CA LYS A 512 1.31 11.05 14.68
C LYS A 512 0.11 11.98 14.87
N SER A 513 0.33 13.18 15.40
CA SER A 513 -0.71 14.18 15.60
C SER A 513 -1.30 14.67 14.27
N SER A 514 -0.46 14.93 13.27
CA SER A 514 -0.90 15.40 11.94
C SER A 514 -1.74 14.33 11.23
N ILE A 515 -1.29 13.06 11.25
CA ILE A 515 -2.07 11.92 10.71
C ILE A 515 -3.43 11.85 11.43
N GLY A 516 -3.43 11.80 12.77
CA GLY A 516 -4.64 11.68 13.57
C GLY A 516 -5.66 12.80 13.30
N ALA A 517 -5.19 14.03 13.13
CA ALA A 517 -6.04 15.19 12.81
C ALA A 517 -6.72 15.10 11.43
N LYS A 518 -6.13 14.37 10.47
CA LYS A 518 -6.65 14.24 9.10
C LYS A 518 -7.49 12.99 8.87
N VAL A 519 -7.41 11.98 9.75
CA VAL A 519 -8.21 10.75 9.66
C VAL A 519 -9.71 11.03 9.48
N PRO A 520 -10.38 11.92 10.25
CA PRO A 520 -11.80 12.17 10.09
C PRO A 520 -12.16 12.75 8.71
N ALA A 521 -11.33 13.66 8.19
CA ALA A 521 -11.53 14.25 6.88
C ALA A 521 -11.34 13.23 5.76
N ALA A 522 -10.30 12.40 5.84
CA ALA A 522 -10.06 11.32 4.88
C ALA A 522 -11.20 10.29 4.89
N ALA A 523 -11.67 9.88 6.07
CA ALA A 523 -12.80 8.97 6.23
C ALA A 523 -14.10 9.55 5.67
N ALA A 524 -14.36 10.85 5.89
CA ALA A 524 -15.53 11.53 5.34
C ALA A 524 -15.50 11.59 3.81
N VAL A 525 -14.36 11.97 3.21
CA VAL A 525 -14.18 11.99 1.76
C VAL A 525 -14.39 10.59 1.18
N LEU A 526 -13.75 9.58 1.77
CA LEU A 526 -13.89 8.19 1.34
C LEU A 526 -15.35 7.73 1.41
N ALA A 527 -16.01 7.91 2.55
CA ALA A 527 -17.39 7.50 2.75
C ALA A 527 -18.32 8.19 1.74
N VAL A 528 -18.21 9.51 1.56
CA VAL A 528 -19.05 10.26 0.61
C VAL A 528 -18.82 9.77 -0.81
N VAL A 529 -17.58 9.66 -1.26
CA VAL A 529 -17.30 9.25 -2.64
C VAL A 529 -17.73 7.81 -2.89
N THR A 530 -17.47 6.88 -1.97
CA THR A 530 -17.95 5.50 -2.07
C THR A 530 -19.47 5.41 -2.10
N LEU A 531 -20.16 6.16 -1.22
CA LEU A 531 -21.62 6.22 -1.22
C LEU A 531 -22.17 6.72 -2.56
N LEU A 532 -21.59 7.79 -3.12
CA LEU A 532 -22.00 8.35 -4.41
C LEU A 532 -21.75 7.40 -5.58
N LEU A 533 -20.57 6.77 -5.64
CA LEU A 533 -20.22 5.84 -6.72
C LEU A 533 -21.08 4.58 -6.69
N LEU A 534 -21.28 3.98 -5.52
CA LEU A 534 -22.11 2.80 -5.37
C LEU A 534 -23.60 3.14 -5.55
N PHE A 535 -24.04 4.34 -5.19
CA PHE A 535 -25.37 4.83 -5.52
C PHE A 535 -25.55 4.97 -7.03
N ALA A 536 -24.57 5.54 -7.74
CA ALA A 536 -24.59 5.65 -9.20
C ALA A 536 -24.58 4.29 -9.91
N PHE A 537 -23.96 3.27 -9.31
CA PHE A 537 -23.96 1.91 -9.83
C PHE A 537 -25.26 1.13 -9.53
N SER A 538 -25.72 1.20 -8.28
CA SER A 538 -26.80 0.35 -7.78
C SER A 538 -28.18 0.99 -7.88
N GLY A 539 -28.29 2.32 -7.83
CA GLY A 539 -29.55 3.05 -7.65
C GLY A 539 -30.15 2.92 -6.25
N SER A 540 -29.44 2.29 -5.31
CA SER A 540 -29.86 2.06 -3.92
C SER A 540 -29.00 2.86 -2.95
N VAL A 541 -29.58 3.25 -1.81
CA VAL A 541 -28.85 3.90 -0.70
C VAL A 541 -28.40 2.89 0.36
N ILE A 542 -29.15 1.79 0.51
CA ILE A 542 -28.88 0.76 1.51
C ILE A 542 -27.66 -0.08 1.13
N LEU A 543 -27.51 -0.41 -0.17
CA LEU A 543 -26.37 -1.17 -0.68
C LEU A 543 -25.02 -0.46 -0.42
N PRO A 544 -24.85 0.82 -0.79
CA PRO A 544 -23.64 1.57 -0.47
C PRO A 544 -23.33 1.63 1.03
N PHE A 545 -24.35 1.87 1.87
CA PHE A 545 -24.16 1.96 3.31
C PHE A 545 -23.73 0.61 3.91
N LYS A 546 -24.37 -0.48 3.50
CA LYS A 546 -23.98 -1.84 3.90
C LYS A 546 -22.54 -2.15 3.50
N ALA A 547 -22.15 -1.80 2.26
CA ALA A 547 -20.79 -1.99 1.79
C ALA A 547 -19.79 -1.21 2.66
N LEU A 548 -20.07 0.05 3.00
CA LEU A 548 -19.23 0.86 3.87
C LEU A 548 -18.99 0.21 5.25
N VAL A 549 -20.06 -0.31 5.88
CA VAL A 549 -19.96 -1.00 7.18
C VAL A 549 -19.12 -2.27 7.07
N MET A 550 -19.39 -3.10 6.06
CA MET A 550 -18.68 -4.36 5.87
C MET A 550 -17.19 -4.15 5.56
N ASN A 551 -16.87 -3.18 4.71
CA ASN A 551 -15.49 -2.83 4.40
C ASN A 551 -14.77 -2.33 5.66
N THR A 552 -15.44 -1.54 6.50
CA THR A 552 -14.86 -1.07 7.77
C THR A 552 -14.56 -2.23 8.72
N LEU A 553 -15.46 -3.22 8.79
CA LEU A 553 -15.26 -4.44 9.59
C LEU A 553 -14.10 -5.30 9.05
N SER A 554 -14.02 -5.50 7.73
CA SER A 554 -12.96 -6.31 7.11
C SER A 554 -11.59 -5.65 7.21
N THR A 555 -11.53 -4.34 6.98
CA THR A 555 -10.30 -3.57 7.17
C THR A 555 -9.90 -3.50 8.65
N GLY A 556 -10.86 -3.34 9.57
CA GLY A 556 -10.60 -3.42 11.01
C GLY A 556 -10.01 -4.77 11.43
N ALA A 557 -10.54 -5.87 10.87
CA ALA A 557 -9.96 -7.21 11.07
C ALA A 557 -8.53 -7.32 10.51
N ALA A 558 -8.25 -6.73 9.35
CA ALA A 558 -6.90 -6.72 8.79
C ALA A 558 -5.90 -5.94 9.67
N LEU A 559 -6.30 -4.78 10.20
CA LEU A 559 -5.47 -4.04 11.15
C LEU A 559 -5.26 -4.81 12.46
N GLY A 560 -6.30 -5.49 12.98
CA GLY A 560 -6.19 -6.29 14.19
C GLY A 560 -5.28 -7.49 14.01
N PHE A 561 -5.33 -8.11 12.83
CA PHE A 561 -4.38 -9.13 12.42
C PHE A 561 -2.94 -8.62 12.37
N LEU A 562 -2.69 -7.42 11.82
CA LEU A 562 -1.34 -6.83 11.83
C LEU A 562 -0.82 -6.59 13.25
N VAL A 563 -1.64 -6.04 14.15
CA VAL A 563 -1.26 -5.87 15.56
C VAL A 563 -0.92 -7.22 16.18
N TRP A 564 -1.73 -8.25 15.92
CA TRP A 564 -1.45 -9.59 16.44
C TRP A 564 -0.15 -10.18 15.88
N VAL A 565 0.14 -10.00 14.58
CA VAL A 565 1.37 -10.55 13.97
C VAL A 565 2.62 -9.78 14.42
N PHE A 566 2.64 -8.47 14.20
CA PHE A 566 3.87 -7.67 14.35
C PHE A 566 4.04 -7.14 15.76
N GLN A 567 3.00 -6.57 16.37
CA GLN A 567 3.12 -6.01 17.72
C GLN A 567 3.26 -7.09 18.80
N HIS A 568 2.57 -8.22 18.66
CA HIS A 568 2.65 -9.33 19.63
C HIS A 568 3.65 -10.43 19.24
N GLY A 569 4.24 -10.39 18.04
CA GLY A 569 5.27 -11.35 17.60
C GLY A 569 4.73 -12.77 17.39
N ASN A 570 3.84 -12.94 16.41
CA ASN A 570 3.25 -14.24 16.05
C ASN A 570 3.67 -14.67 14.63
N LEU A 571 3.35 -15.92 14.25
CA LEU A 571 3.64 -16.49 12.92
C LEU A 571 5.13 -16.48 12.52
N GLY A 572 6.05 -16.53 13.49
CA GLY A 572 7.49 -16.50 13.24
C GLY A 572 8.07 -15.09 13.03
N PHE A 573 7.26 -14.04 13.16
CA PHE A 573 7.72 -12.65 13.18
C PHE A 573 8.19 -12.26 14.58
N THR A 574 9.24 -11.44 14.66
CA THR A 574 9.72 -10.89 15.93
C THR A 574 8.79 -9.78 16.41
N ALA A 575 8.45 -9.80 17.70
CA ALA A 575 7.62 -8.76 18.30
C ALA A 575 8.26 -7.38 18.11
N GLN A 576 7.47 -6.46 17.57
CA GLN A 576 7.82 -5.07 17.34
C GLN A 576 7.19 -4.20 18.42
N ASN A 577 7.81 -3.04 18.68
CA ASN A 577 7.30 -2.08 19.66
C ASN A 577 6.07 -1.29 19.20
N GLY A 578 5.52 -1.62 18.02
CA GLY A 578 4.33 -1.02 17.42
C GLY A 578 4.26 -1.33 15.93
N ILE A 579 3.19 -0.85 15.28
CA ILE A 579 3.03 -0.83 13.82
C ILE A 579 3.57 0.50 13.30
N GLU A 580 4.15 0.51 12.10
CA GLU A 580 4.64 1.75 11.48
C GLU A 580 3.47 2.74 11.28
N ALA A 581 3.68 4.03 11.60
CA ALA A 581 2.61 5.03 11.69
C ALA A 581 1.80 5.26 10.40
N THR A 582 2.42 5.14 9.23
CA THR A 582 1.75 5.34 7.94
C THR A 582 1.02 4.08 7.46
N THR A 583 1.47 2.90 7.87
CA THR A 583 1.02 1.61 7.35
C THR A 583 -0.48 1.36 7.56
N PRO A 584 -1.10 1.63 8.73
CA PRO A 584 -2.55 1.50 8.90
C PRO A 584 -3.36 2.34 7.94
N VAL A 585 -2.90 3.54 7.60
CA VAL A 585 -3.58 4.42 6.63
C VAL A 585 -3.53 3.80 5.23
N LEU A 586 -2.37 3.30 4.82
CA LEU A 586 -2.16 2.69 3.50
C LEU A 586 -2.93 1.37 3.36
N VAL A 587 -2.79 0.46 4.33
CA VAL A 587 -3.54 -0.80 4.36
C VAL A 587 -5.04 -0.53 4.40
N PHE A 588 -5.49 0.48 5.16
CA PHE A 588 -6.90 0.85 5.18
C PHE A 588 -7.39 1.27 3.80
N ALA A 589 -6.70 2.21 3.14
CA ALA A 589 -7.11 2.70 1.83
C ALA A 589 -7.10 1.60 0.75
N LEU A 590 -6.06 0.76 0.74
CA LEU A 590 -5.92 -0.35 -0.21
C LEU A 590 -7.01 -1.41 0.03
N ALA A 591 -7.12 -1.91 1.27
CA ALA A 591 -8.11 -2.91 1.63
C ALA A 591 -9.54 -2.43 1.36
N PHE A 592 -9.84 -1.18 1.71
CA PHE A 592 -11.16 -0.60 1.51
C PHE A 592 -11.49 -0.43 0.03
N GLY A 593 -10.55 0.08 -0.77
CA GLY A 593 -10.70 0.23 -2.22
C GLY A 593 -10.99 -1.12 -2.87
N LEU A 594 -10.16 -2.12 -2.58
CA LEU A 594 -10.27 -3.47 -3.13
C LEU A 594 -11.54 -4.19 -2.67
N SER A 595 -11.89 -4.13 -1.39
CA SER A 595 -13.15 -4.73 -0.88
C SER A 595 -14.40 -4.13 -1.58
N THR A 596 -14.33 -2.87 -2.00
CA THR A 596 -15.41 -2.22 -2.75
C THR A 596 -15.55 -2.78 -4.18
N ASP A 597 -14.44 -3.04 -4.88
CA ASP A 597 -14.47 -3.54 -6.26
C ASP A 597 -15.24 -4.86 -6.38
N TYR A 598 -15.06 -5.69 -5.38
CA TYR A 598 -15.57 -7.02 -5.30
C TYR A 598 -17.08 -6.97 -5.10
N ASN A 599 -17.57 -6.14 -4.16
CA ASN A 599 -18.99 -5.92 -3.96
C ASN A 599 -19.69 -5.50 -5.26
N VAL A 600 -19.07 -4.61 -6.06
CA VAL A 600 -19.62 -4.18 -7.35
C VAL A 600 -19.75 -5.35 -8.33
N PHE A 601 -18.75 -6.25 -8.40
CA PHE A 601 -18.81 -7.42 -9.29
C PHE A 601 -19.95 -8.39 -8.94
N LEU A 602 -20.07 -8.74 -7.66
CA LEU A 602 -21.13 -9.63 -7.19
C LEU A 602 -22.51 -8.98 -7.39
N LEU A 603 -22.66 -7.71 -7.01
CA LEU A 603 -23.91 -6.98 -7.20
C LEU A 603 -24.32 -6.85 -8.66
N GLY A 604 -23.36 -6.67 -9.57
CA GLY A 604 -23.61 -6.66 -11.01
C GLY A 604 -24.27 -7.95 -11.48
N ARG A 605 -23.77 -9.12 -11.07
CA ARG A 605 -24.36 -10.41 -11.43
C ARG A 605 -25.71 -10.68 -10.76
N ILE A 606 -25.89 -10.24 -9.52
CA ILE A 606 -27.20 -10.32 -8.83
C ILE A 606 -28.24 -9.47 -9.57
N LYS A 607 -27.86 -8.26 -10.01
CA LYS A 607 -28.73 -7.41 -10.83
C LYS A 607 -29.08 -8.05 -12.17
N GLU A 608 -28.12 -8.65 -12.86
CA GLU A 608 -28.37 -9.39 -14.11
C GLU A 608 -29.40 -10.51 -13.90
N GLY A 609 -29.28 -11.28 -12.80
CA GLY A 609 -30.25 -12.32 -12.42
C GLY A 609 -31.64 -11.76 -12.16
N LYS A 610 -31.76 -10.66 -11.41
CA LYS A 610 -33.04 -9.96 -11.20
C LYS A 610 -33.65 -9.45 -12.49
N GLY A 611 -32.85 -8.85 -13.37
CA GLY A 611 -33.32 -8.38 -14.68
C GLY A 611 -33.80 -9.51 -15.60
N ALA A 612 -33.35 -10.75 -15.34
CA ALA A 612 -33.85 -11.96 -15.99
C ALA A 612 -35.10 -12.55 -15.32
N GLY A 613 -35.65 -11.91 -14.29
CA GLY A 613 -36.88 -12.31 -13.61
C GLY A 613 -36.67 -13.29 -12.42
N LEU A 614 -35.44 -13.50 -11.96
CA LEU A 614 -35.18 -14.34 -10.78
C LEU A 614 -35.67 -13.65 -9.50
N ASP A 615 -36.10 -14.45 -8.52
CA ASP A 615 -36.42 -13.96 -7.19
C ASP A 615 -35.16 -13.44 -6.46
N ASP A 616 -35.34 -12.67 -5.37
CA ASP A 616 -34.23 -12.03 -4.66
C ASP A 616 -33.19 -13.04 -4.11
N ARG A 617 -33.60 -14.23 -3.68
CA ARG A 617 -32.69 -15.23 -3.10
C ARG A 617 -31.96 -15.99 -4.19
N GLU A 618 -32.66 -16.35 -5.24
CA GLU A 618 -32.15 -17.05 -6.40
C GLU A 618 -31.18 -16.17 -7.19
N ALA A 619 -31.50 -14.87 -7.35
CA ALA A 619 -30.58 -13.90 -7.93
C ALA A 619 -29.28 -13.79 -7.12
N VAL A 620 -29.34 -13.85 -5.79
CA VAL A 620 -28.16 -13.88 -4.90
C VAL A 620 -27.38 -15.18 -5.07
N ALA A 621 -28.06 -16.33 -5.09
CA ALA A 621 -27.44 -17.64 -5.22
C ALA A 621 -26.74 -17.81 -6.58
N GLU A 622 -27.41 -17.41 -7.67
CA GLU A 622 -26.88 -17.45 -9.03
C GLU A 622 -25.73 -16.46 -9.22
N GLY A 623 -25.87 -15.26 -8.63
CA GLY A 623 -24.79 -14.27 -8.58
C GLY A 623 -23.54 -14.84 -7.91
N LEU A 624 -23.68 -15.50 -6.76
CA LEU A 624 -22.55 -16.11 -6.06
C LEU A 624 -21.99 -17.34 -6.80
N ALA A 625 -22.84 -18.15 -7.43
CA ALA A 625 -22.44 -19.33 -8.19
C ALA A 625 -21.53 -18.97 -9.38
N ARG A 626 -21.90 -17.93 -10.14
CA ARG A 626 -21.12 -17.48 -11.30
C ARG A 626 -19.86 -16.70 -10.91
N THR A 627 -19.91 -15.94 -9.83
CA THR A 627 -18.78 -15.07 -9.42
C THR A 627 -17.79 -15.76 -8.50
N GLY A 628 -18.23 -16.70 -7.65
CA GLY A 628 -17.43 -17.33 -6.60
C GLY A 628 -16.08 -17.87 -7.09
N PRO A 629 -16.03 -18.74 -8.12
CA PRO A 629 -14.78 -19.28 -8.62
C PRO A 629 -13.83 -18.21 -9.19
N ILE A 630 -14.38 -17.23 -9.91
CA ILE A 630 -13.62 -16.15 -10.55
C ILE A 630 -13.01 -15.25 -9.47
N VAL A 631 -13.82 -14.84 -8.50
CA VAL A 631 -13.38 -14.00 -7.39
C VAL A 631 -12.35 -14.70 -6.53
N THR A 632 -12.57 -15.96 -6.16
CA THR A 632 -11.63 -16.68 -5.30
C THR A 632 -10.27 -16.80 -5.98
N SER A 633 -10.28 -16.98 -7.31
CA SER A 633 -9.07 -16.99 -8.12
C SER A 633 -8.39 -15.62 -8.16
N ALA A 634 -9.15 -14.55 -8.37
CA ALA A 634 -8.66 -13.16 -8.32
C ALA A 634 -8.01 -12.86 -6.96
N ALA A 635 -8.74 -13.14 -5.87
CA ALA A 635 -8.25 -12.94 -4.51
C ALA A 635 -6.96 -13.74 -4.24
N ALA A 636 -6.87 -15.00 -4.70
CA ALA A 636 -5.66 -15.80 -4.56
C ALA A 636 -4.48 -15.24 -5.36
N LEU A 637 -4.72 -14.79 -6.60
CA LEU A 637 -3.71 -14.14 -7.45
C LEU A 637 -3.21 -12.83 -6.82
N PHE A 638 -4.13 -12.02 -6.30
CA PHE A 638 -3.83 -10.78 -5.60
C PHE A 638 -3.04 -11.04 -4.31
N CYS A 639 -3.48 -12.00 -3.49
CA CYS A 639 -2.78 -12.40 -2.26
C CYS A 639 -1.35 -12.89 -2.56
N LEU A 640 -1.16 -13.58 -3.68
CA LEU A 640 0.17 -14.03 -4.08
C LEU A 640 1.07 -12.87 -4.56
N ALA A 641 0.52 -11.93 -5.34
CA ALA A 641 1.26 -10.76 -5.82
C ALA A 641 1.66 -9.83 -4.68
N VAL A 642 0.71 -9.42 -3.84
CA VAL A 642 0.95 -8.48 -2.75
C VAL A 642 1.54 -9.17 -1.51
N GLY A 643 1.15 -10.41 -1.23
CA GLY A 643 1.71 -11.20 -0.15
C GLY A 643 3.17 -11.58 -0.35
N ALA A 644 3.70 -11.53 -1.58
CA ALA A 644 5.14 -11.68 -1.83
C ALA A 644 5.96 -10.59 -1.12
N LEU A 645 5.39 -9.41 -0.86
CA LEU A 645 6.04 -8.35 -0.06
C LEU A 645 6.28 -8.77 1.40
N ALA A 646 5.54 -9.76 1.92
CA ALA A 646 5.79 -10.33 3.24
C ALA A 646 7.15 -11.05 3.35
N LEU A 647 7.80 -11.34 2.22
CA LEU A 647 9.16 -11.89 2.17
C LEU A 647 10.26 -10.81 2.24
N SER A 648 9.89 -9.52 2.25
CA SER A 648 10.85 -8.44 2.42
C SER A 648 11.53 -8.54 3.79
N ARG A 649 12.76 -8.06 3.88
CA ARG A 649 13.51 -7.93 5.12
C ARG A 649 13.11 -6.67 5.91
N LEU A 650 12.32 -5.76 5.32
CA LEU A 650 11.83 -4.54 5.95
C LEU A 650 10.43 -4.76 6.53
N VAL A 651 10.30 -4.57 7.84
CA VAL A 651 9.05 -4.84 8.58
C VAL A 651 7.86 -4.05 8.03
N PHE A 652 8.01 -2.76 7.74
CA PHE A 652 6.90 -1.95 7.22
C PHE A 652 6.42 -2.42 5.83
N VAL A 653 7.31 -2.97 4.99
CA VAL A 653 6.94 -3.58 3.70
C VAL A 653 6.19 -4.89 3.93
N GLN A 654 6.61 -5.68 4.92
CA GLN A 654 5.89 -6.89 5.33
C GLN A 654 4.50 -6.57 5.86
N GLU A 655 4.36 -5.54 6.70
CA GLU A 655 3.08 -5.08 7.25
C GLU A 655 2.11 -4.67 6.13
N LEU A 656 2.58 -3.88 5.16
CA LEU A 656 1.77 -3.47 4.01
C LEU A 656 1.29 -4.67 3.17
N GLY A 657 2.22 -5.58 2.84
CA GLY A 657 1.95 -6.77 2.03
C GLY A 657 0.99 -7.74 2.71
N LEU A 658 1.32 -8.14 3.93
CA LEU A 658 0.57 -9.11 4.71
C LEU A 658 -0.80 -8.57 5.12
N GLY A 659 -0.88 -7.29 5.51
CA GLY A 659 -2.13 -6.64 5.90
C GLY A 659 -3.11 -6.54 4.74
N THR A 660 -2.64 -6.10 3.56
CA THR A 660 -3.47 -5.97 2.37
C THR A 660 -3.91 -7.34 1.84
N ALA A 661 -2.99 -8.32 1.78
CA ALA A 661 -3.34 -9.69 1.36
C ALA A 661 -4.37 -10.34 2.30
N PHE A 662 -4.21 -10.18 3.62
CA PHE A 662 -5.17 -10.72 4.58
C PHE A 662 -6.54 -10.02 4.49
N ALA A 663 -6.57 -8.72 4.25
CA ALA A 663 -7.82 -7.99 4.04
C ALA A 663 -8.60 -8.54 2.84
N VAL A 664 -7.92 -8.77 1.72
CA VAL A 664 -8.52 -9.38 0.51
C VAL A 664 -8.98 -10.82 0.79
N LEU A 665 -8.19 -11.59 1.53
CA LEU A 665 -8.56 -12.96 1.89
C LEU A 665 -9.82 -13.02 2.76
N ILE A 666 -9.92 -12.18 3.79
CA ILE A 666 -11.12 -12.08 4.64
C ILE A 666 -12.32 -11.61 3.82
N ASP A 667 -12.13 -10.63 2.95
CA ASP A 667 -13.21 -10.11 2.11
C ASP A 667 -13.76 -11.19 1.18
N ALA A 668 -12.89 -11.88 0.44
CA ALA A 668 -13.28 -12.92 -0.49
C ALA A 668 -13.95 -14.13 0.18
N THR A 669 -13.62 -14.40 1.45
CA THR A 669 -14.13 -15.56 2.20
C THR A 669 -15.26 -15.18 3.15
N LEU A 670 -14.96 -14.61 4.32
CA LEU A 670 -15.95 -14.31 5.37
C LEU A 670 -16.98 -13.30 4.90
N VAL A 671 -16.54 -12.19 4.32
CA VAL A 671 -17.45 -11.10 3.96
C VAL A 671 -18.33 -11.53 2.79
N ARG A 672 -17.72 -11.95 1.69
CA ARG A 672 -18.45 -12.23 0.47
C ARG A 672 -19.19 -13.56 0.46
N ALA A 673 -18.59 -14.64 0.97
CA ALA A 673 -19.25 -15.94 0.96
C ALA A 673 -20.37 -16.04 2.01
N LEU A 674 -20.24 -15.32 3.13
CA LEU A 674 -21.14 -15.48 4.28
C LEU A 674 -21.93 -14.20 4.61
N LEU A 675 -21.24 -13.07 4.80
CA LEU A 675 -21.88 -11.84 5.27
C LEU A 675 -22.72 -11.14 4.18
N VAL A 676 -22.28 -11.12 2.92
CA VAL A 676 -23.05 -10.54 1.81
C VAL A 676 -24.38 -11.28 1.64
N PRO A 677 -24.42 -12.62 1.44
CA PRO A 677 -25.66 -13.34 1.12
C PRO A 677 -26.62 -13.36 2.30
N SER A 678 -26.11 -13.47 3.53
CA SER A 678 -26.94 -13.40 4.74
C SER A 678 -27.65 -12.05 4.88
N LEU A 679 -26.92 -10.94 4.76
CA LEU A 679 -27.50 -9.60 4.83
C LEU A 679 -28.43 -9.31 3.64
N MET A 680 -28.10 -9.81 2.44
CA MET A 680 -29.01 -9.72 1.29
C MET A 680 -30.33 -10.44 1.56
N ALA A 681 -30.28 -11.67 2.11
CA ALA A 681 -31.47 -12.44 2.42
C ALA A 681 -32.31 -11.86 3.56
N LEU A 682 -31.69 -11.18 4.55
CA LEU A 682 -32.41 -10.51 5.64
C LEU A 682 -33.18 -9.28 5.17
N LEU A 683 -32.56 -8.48 4.32
CA LEU A 683 -33.11 -7.21 3.85
C LEU A 683 -34.07 -7.41 2.65
N GLY A 684 -33.94 -8.50 1.89
CA GLY A 684 -34.81 -8.82 0.75
C GLY A 684 -34.93 -7.66 -0.24
N SER A 685 -36.16 -7.24 -0.54
CA SER A 685 -36.43 -6.16 -1.50
C SER A 685 -35.93 -4.80 -1.04
N THR A 686 -35.77 -4.57 0.28
CA THR A 686 -35.28 -3.30 0.81
C THR A 686 -33.85 -2.99 0.40
N ASN A 687 -33.05 -3.99 0.03
CA ASN A 687 -31.71 -3.78 -0.52
C ASN A 687 -31.70 -2.83 -1.72
N TRP A 688 -32.80 -2.75 -2.48
CA TRP A 688 -32.89 -1.97 -3.72
C TRP A 688 -33.60 -0.63 -3.52
N TRP A 689 -33.84 -0.23 -2.28
CA TRP A 689 -34.61 0.96 -1.97
C TRP A 689 -33.78 2.25 -2.06
N ALA A 690 -34.41 3.30 -2.58
CA ALA A 690 -33.92 4.67 -2.55
C ALA A 690 -35.08 5.65 -2.32
N PRO A 691 -34.85 6.77 -1.62
CA PRO A 691 -35.83 7.85 -1.46
C PRO A 691 -36.31 8.41 -2.81
N GLY A 692 -37.58 8.82 -2.89
CA GLY A 692 -38.20 9.34 -4.12
C GLY A 692 -37.40 10.40 -4.88
N PRO A 693 -36.85 11.45 -4.22
CA PRO A 693 -36.01 12.46 -4.88
C PRO A 693 -34.72 11.88 -5.49
N LEU A 694 -34.05 10.97 -4.78
CA LEU A 694 -32.81 10.34 -5.25
C LEU A 694 -33.06 9.39 -6.42
N ARG A 695 -34.18 8.67 -6.41
CA ARG A 695 -34.60 7.84 -7.55
C ARG A 695 -34.85 8.68 -8.80
N ARG A 696 -35.49 9.86 -8.65
CA ARG A 696 -35.67 10.82 -9.75
C ARG A 696 -34.34 11.35 -10.27
N LEU A 697 -33.38 11.67 -9.39
CA LEU A 697 -32.05 12.10 -9.78
C LEU A 697 -31.30 11.01 -10.58
N HIS A 698 -31.36 9.76 -10.13
CA HIS A 698 -30.71 8.63 -10.81
C HIS A 698 -31.25 8.44 -12.24
N THR A 699 -32.57 8.51 -12.42
CA THR A 699 -33.20 8.44 -13.74
C THR A 699 -32.93 9.70 -14.58
N ALA A 700 -32.91 10.89 -13.98
CA ALA A 700 -32.63 12.15 -14.68
C ALA A 700 -31.20 12.20 -15.25
N LEU A 701 -30.22 11.68 -14.49
CA LEU A 701 -28.83 11.52 -14.93
C LEU A 701 -28.64 10.37 -15.95
N ARG A 702 -29.73 9.68 -16.32
CA ARG A 702 -29.73 8.55 -17.26
C ARG A 702 -28.77 7.42 -16.87
N LEU A 703 -28.53 7.23 -15.57
CA LEU A 703 -27.63 6.19 -15.05
C LEU A 703 -28.24 4.79 -15.23
N ASP A 704 -29.57 4.71 -15.32
CA ASP A 704 -30.37 3.56 -15.72
C ASP A 704 -30.04 3.06 -17.15
N ARG A 705 -29.78 3.96 -18.09
CA ARG A 705 -29.40 3.61 -19.48
C ARG A 705 -28.03 2.97 -19.62
N MET A 706 -27.25 2.90 -18.55
CA MET A 706 -26.02 2.11 -18.55
C MET A 706 -26.30 0.61 -18.41
N GLU A 707 -27.50 0.19 -17.99
CA GLU A 707 -27.86 -1.23 -17.83
C GLU A 707 -28.05 -1.90 -19.20
N PRO A 708 -27.70 -3.20 -19.36
CA PRO A 708 -28.00 -3.93 -20.59
C PRO A 708 -29.51 -3.87 -20.85
N PRO A 709 -29.95 -3.68 -22.11
CA PRO A 709 -31.38 -3.71 -22.41
C PRO A 709 -31.95 -5.06 -21.96
N GLU A 710 -33.09 -5.02 -21.27
CA GLU A 710 -33.84 -6.23 -20.93
C GLU A 710 -33.99 -7.09 -22.19
N PRO A 711 -33.71 -8.40 -22.12
CA PRO A 711 -34.06 -9.28 -23.21
C PRO A 711 -35.57 -9.15 -23.41
N LYS A 712 -36.00 -8.56 -24.52
CA LYS A 712 -37.40 -8.58 -24.92
C LYS A 712 -37.80 -10.05 -24.98
N THR A 713 -38.65 -10.47 -24.06
CA THR A 713 -39.38 -11.72 -24.16
C THR A 713 -40.26 -11.59 -25.40
N GLU A 714 -39.77 -12.05 -26.55
CA GLU A 714 -40.65 -12.30 -27.68
C GLU A 714 -41.67 -13.36 -27.21
N PRO A 715 -42.98 -13.08 -27.30
CA PRO A 715 -43.98 -14.07 -26.95
C PRO A 715 -43.73 -15.31 -27.82
N ALA A 716 -43.53 -16.45 -27.17
CA ALA A 716 -43.25 -17.71 -27.83
C ALA A 716 -44.28 -17.95 -28.93
N THR A 717 -43.83 -17.92 -30.19
CA THR A 717 -44.66 -18.31 -31.33
C THR A 717 -45.07 -19.76 -31.11
N PRO A 718 -46.37 -20.11 -31.08
CA PRO A 718 -46.77 -21.49 -30.92
C PRO A 718 -46.21 -22.29 -32.10
N SER A 719 -45.33 -23.24 -31.78
CA SER A 719 -44.75 -24.16 -32.75
C SER A 719 -45.88 -24.92 -33.43
N ALA A 720 -46.08 -24.70 -34.72
CA ALA A 720 -47.02 -25.45 -35.52
C ALA A 720 -46.51 -26.90 -35.61
N THR A 721 -47.22 -27.81 -34.95
CA THR A 721 -47.08 -29.26 -35.09
C THR A 721 -47.26 -29.65 -36.56
N ALA A 722 -46.22 -30.24 -37.16
CA ALA A 722 -46.30 -30.92 -38.45
C ALA A 722 -47.04 -32.28 -38.31
N PRO A 723 -47.78 -32.75 -39.34
CA PRO A 723 -48.53 -34.01 -39.26
C PRO A 723 -47.60 -35.22 -39.33
N GLN A 724 -47.79 -36.20 -38.45
CA GLN A 724 -47.16 -37.52 -38.56
C GLN A 724 -47.87 -38.36 -39.62
N GLU A 725 -47.11 -38.82 -40.62
CA GLU A 725 -47.51 -39.91 -41.52
C GLU A 725 -47.63 -41.22 -40.74
N SER A 726 -48.81 -41.84 -40.81
CA SER A 726 -49.09 -43.18 -40.29
C SER A 726 -48.88 -44.22 -41.39
N THR A 727 -47.77 -44.96 -41.34
CA THR A 727 -47.60 -46.20 -42.10
C THR A 727 -48.07 -47.40 -41.28
N ALA A 728 -48.95 -48.19 -41.89
CA ALA A 728 -49.59 -49.38 -41.34
C ALA A 728 -48.64 -50.58 -41.22
N VAL A 729 -48.86 -51.43 -40.21
CA VAL A 729 -48.43 -52.84 -40.22
C VAL A 729 -49.54 -53.72 -39.62
N THR A 730 -49.90 -54.73 -40.40
CA THR A 730 -50.91 -55.78 -40.23
C THR A 730 -50.46 -56.97 -39.35
N ALA A 731 -51.39 -57.46 -38.51
CA ALA A 731 -51.73 -58.88 -38.18
C ALA A 731 -50.65 -59.84 -37.57
N PRO A 732 -51.03 -60.95 -36.89
CA PRO A 732 -52.35 -61.60 -36.78
C PRO A 732 -53.07 -61.47 -35.43
#